data_AF-A0A2G9FYA5-F1
#
_entry.id   AF-A0A2G9FYA5-F1
#
_cell.length_a   1.000
_cell.length_b   1.000
_cell.length_c   1.000
_cell.angle_alpha   90.00
_cell.angle_beta   90.00
_cell.angle_gamma   90.00
#
_symmetry.space_group_name_H-M   'P 1'
#
loop_
_entity.id
_entity.type
_entity.pdbx_description
1 polymer ?
#
loop_
_entity_poly.entity_id
_entity_poly.type
_entity_poly.pdbx_seq_one_letter_code
_entity_poly.pdbx_strand_id
1 'polypeptide(L)'
;MDENFTDRESLVARVQQLEHERSELQRDIEQLCMQQAGPAYLGVATRMHFQRTAGLEQEIENLKNKLTACTRENQNLQEELSEAYRIKGQLADLHSAEVLKNVEAEKQLKFFQGCVAAAFAERDNAIMEAEKAKEKVELMPQELNKSQKRVEELTTELLEEKELTSTLKINLEKYETETEIFKEVIDKFYHIRQCSLDNFTDASWEEKCECLLNDSDETWRFQDDQETSTSDYINSLEAEIGTLRKDVDNLQNKLRVGLEIETHLKKKVRNLEKKKMLSEGMIRKQISALHQQHSLYRIDISHLLDEGHSELKSITDVVVEKLKQLEQSRECNLGSSVIEDKELHESECKDVHVSADSDPAPITKSDNPGLPTPSASETSDTSEALAVALQEKVATLLLLSQQEERHLLERNVNAALQKKIEELQRNLLQVTNEKVKALMELAQLRQERYMLQGKISQEKTQGKHSDEIGERRIIQEKDGKLKNLLKRSYLTRWVGSSDGSDSDAHLHYEKPNHNMDFARLKIENATLRESLESMEHLLSSVRRLRISLLKVKDSATSKCENAIWLEALDHIITEANLVKTAVSSSLPVSWLASTEQSSIEMDDSGHEKVDFVSAAGLEMVELLIFASQILKEQISQSYQKDNNISSQILEEQIPHNDQKDDDTMSEKSPAE
;
A
#
# COMPACT_ATOMS: atom_id res chain seq x y z
N MET A 1 -142.40 -4.37 82.85
CA MET A 1 -142.07 -5.10 81.61
C MET A 1 -142.61 -4.30 80.42
N ASP A 2 -142.04 -3.12 80.12
CA ASP A 2 -142.49 -2.29 78.96
C ASP A 2 -141.39 -1.42 78.30
N GLU A 3 -140.15 -1.37 78.81
CA GLU A 3 -139.09 -0.52 78.19
C GLU A 3 -138.37 -1.19 77.00
N ASN A 4 -138.39 -2.52 76.88
CA ASN A 4 -137.70 -3.24 75.79
C ASN A 4 -138.46 -3.27 74.45
N PHE A 5 -139.75 -2.92 74.43
CA PHE A 5 -140.53 -2.89 73.17
C PHE A 5 -140.35 -1.56 72.42
N THR A 6 -140.28 -0.43 73.15
CA THR A 6 -140.11 0.91 72.58
C THR A 6 -138.74 1.09 71.92
N ASP A 7 -137.68 0.50 72.50
CA ASP A 7 -136.33 0.53 71.94
C ASP A 7 -136.21 -0.33 70.67
N ARG A 8 -136.96 -1.42 70.59
CA ARG A 8 -136.98 -2.28 69.40
C ARG A 8 -137.67 -1.61 68.22
N GLU A 9 -138.74 -0.86 68.46
CA GLU A 9 -139.41 -0.07 67.41
C GLU A 9 -138.55 1.10 66.92
N SER A 10 -137.82 1.79 67.81
CA SER A 10 -136.89 2.86 67.43
C SER A 10 -135.71 2.34 66.59
N LEU A 11 -135.16 1.18 66.95
CA LEU A 11 -134.11 0.49 66.19
C LEU A 11 -134.60 0.06 64.80
N VAL A 12 -135.81 -0.48 64.69
CA VAL A 12 -136.40 -0.86 63.39
C VAL A 12 -136.64 0.36 62.50
N ALA A 13 -137.15 1.47 63.05
CA ALA A 13 -137.30 2.72 62.29
C ALA A 13 -135.96 3.28 61.82
N ARG A 14 -134.91 3.19 62.66
CA ARG A 14 -133.54 3.61 62.29
C ARG A 14 -132.95 2.74 61.18
N VAL A 15 -133.18 1.44 61.20
CA VAL A 15 -132.74 0.53 60.12
C VAL A 15 -133.44 0.88 58.81
N GLN A 16 -134.76 1.10 58.83
CA GLN A 16 -135.51 1.50 57.63
C GLN A 16 -135.03 2.84 57.07
N GLN A 17 -134.71 3.80 57.94
CA GLN A 17 -134.11 5.07 57.52
C GLN A 17 -132.74 4.87 56.86
N LEU A 18 -131.86 4.05 57.45
CA LEU A 18 -130.55 3.76 56.87
C LEU A 18 -130.65 2.99 55.55
N GLU A 19 -131.63 2.10 55.41
CA GLU A 19 -131.91 1.42 54.14
C GLU A 19 -132.39 2.40 53.07
N HIS A 20 -133.18 3.40 53.45
CA HIS A 20 -133.59 4.47 52.55
C HIS A 20 -132.40 5.35 52.14
N GLU A 21 -131.60 5.84 53.10
CA GLU A 21 -130.39 6.64 52.85
C GLU A 21 -129.37 5.86 52.00
N ARG A 22 -129.19 4.57 52.26
CA ARG A 22 -128.36 3.69 51.42
C ARG A 22 -128.90 3.61 50.00
N SER A 23 -130.21 3.48 49.83
CA SER A 23 -130.84 3.38 48.51
C SER A 23 -130.75 4.70 47.74
N GLU A 24 -130.82 5.85 48.43
CA GLU A 24 -130.59 7.16 47.83
C GLU A 24 -129.13 7.36 47.43
N LEU A 25 -128.18 7.05 48.32
CA LEU A 25 -126.76 7.11 48.00
C LEU A 25 -126.37 6.20 46.84
N GLN A 26 -126.95 4.99 46.76
CA GLN A 26 -126.73 4.11 45.63
C GLN A 26 -127.24 4.75 44.33
N ARG A 27 -128.42 5.39 44.36
CA ARG A 27 -128.99 6.09 43.20
C ARG A 27 -128.12 7.27 42.76
N ASP A 28 -127.60 8.03 43.72
CA ASP A 28 -126.69 9.16 43.45
C ASP A 28 -125.35 8.70 42.86
N ILE A 29 -124.80 7.59 43.36
CA ILE A 29 -123.58 6.98 42.81
C ILE A 29 -123.83 6.49 41.38
N GLU A 30 -124.95 5.79 41.14
CA GLU A 30 -125.34 5.33 39.80
C GLU A 30 -125.53 6.53 38.85
N GLN A 31 -126.13 7.63 39.32
CA GLN A 31 -126.30 8.86 38.54
C GLN A 31 -124.96 9.55 38.25
N LEU A 32 -124.04 9.62 39.21
CA LEU A 32 -122.67 10.13 39.02
C LEU A 32 -121.90 9.26 38.02
N CYS A 33 -121.99 7.93 38.12
CA CYS A 33 -121.38 7.01 37.18
C CYS A 33 -121.98 7.17 35.77
N MET A 34 -123.30 7.34 35.63
CA MET A 34 -123.92 7.61 34.32
C MET A 34 -123.52 8.97 33.74
N GLN A 35 -123.36 10.01 34.57
CA GLN A 35 -122.90 11.33 34.14
C GLN A 35 -121.42 11.31 33.71
N GLN A 36 -120.58 10.61 34.46
CA GLN A 36 -119.15 10.45 34.14
C GLN A 36 -118.90 9.41 33.03
N ALA A 37 -119.83 8.49 32.78
CA ALA A 37 -119.80 7.54 31.67
C ALA A 37 -120.43 8.09 30.37
N GLY A 38 -120.76 9.39 30.32
CA GLY A 38 -121.25 10.03 29.11
C GLY A 38 -120.24 9.88 27.94
N PRO A 39 -120.69 9.75 26.67
CA PRO A 39 -119.82 9.56 25.51
C PRO A 39 -118.68 10.60 25.39
N ALA A 40 -118.89 11.80 25.94
CA ALA A 40 -117.91 12.89 25.93
C ALA A 40 -116.69 12.64 26.85
N TYR A 41 -116.88 12.14 28.08
CA TYR A 41 -115.77 11.94 29.03
C TYR A 41 -114.87 10.77 28.62
N LEU A 42 -115.49 9.64 28.25
CA LEU A 42 -114.77 8.47 27.73
C LEU A 42 -113.97 8.81 26.46
N GLY A 43 -114.55 9.62 25.56
CA GLY A 43 -113.87 10.10 24.35
C GLY A 43 -112.65 10.98 24.63
N VAL A 44 -112.72 11.87 25.63
CA VAL A 44 -111.60 12.76 26.03
C VAL A 44 -110.50 11.97 26.73
N ALA A 45 -110.83 11.10 27.69
CA ALA A 45 -109.86 10.25 28.38
C ALA A 45 -109.14 9.33 27.37
N THR A 46 -109.88 8.69 26.47
CA THR A 46 -109.33 7.84 25.40
C THR A 46 -108.42 8.63 24.46
N ARG A 47 -108.79 9.86 24.07
CA ARG A 47 -107.95 10.73 23.25
C ARG A 47 -106.65 11.13 23.95
N MET A 48 -106.71 11.47 25.24
CA MET A 48 -105.52 11.76 26.03
C MET A 48 -104.61 10.53 26.15
N HIS A 49 -105.17 9.35 26.39
CA HIS A 49 -104.40 8.11 26.44
C HIS A 49 -103.74 7.78 25.10
N PHE A 50 -104.45 7.90 23.98
CA PHE A 50 -103.86 7.72 22.64
C PHE A 50 -102.78 8.75 22.34
N GLN A 51 -102.98 10.02 22.67
CA GLN A 51 -101.97 11.06 22.46
C GLN A 51 -100.71 10.82 23.30
N ARG A 52 -100.87 10.43 24.57
CA ARG A 52 -99.75 10.04 25.43
C ARG A 52 -99.03 8.81 24.91
N THR A 53 -99.78 7.80 24.44
CA THR A 53 -99.21 6.57 23.88
C THR A 53 -98.42 6.87 22.61
N ALA A 54 -98.97 7.65 21.67
CA ALA A 54 -98.27 8.07 20.46
C ALA A 54 -97.02 8.92 20.76
N GLY A 55 -97.09 9.81 21.75
CA GLY A 55 -95.93 10.58 22.21
C GLY A 55 -94.82 9.69 22.77
N LEU A 56 -95.18 8.72 23.62
CA LEU A 56 -94.23 7.75 24.16
C LEU A 56 -93.67 6.82 23.08
N GLU A 57 -94.47 6.39 22.10
CA GLU A 57 -93.99 5.60 20.95
C GLU A 57 -92.98 6.38 20.11
N GLN A 58 -93.23 7.67 19.86
CA GLN A 58 -92.29 8.53 19.16
C GLN A 58 -91.00 8.75 19.96
N GLU A 59 -91.08 8.94 21.28
CA GLU A 59 -89.91 9.03 22.14
C GLU A 59 -89.10 7.73 22.16
N ILE A 60 -89.77 6.58 22.24
CA ILE A 60 -89.14 5.25 22.15
C ILE A 60 -88.43 5.10 20.81
N GLU A 61 -89.07 5.49 19.70
CA GLU A 61 -88.47 5.38 18.37
C GLU A 61 -87.28 6.33 18.20
N ASN A 62 -87.38 7.56 18.71
CA ASN A 62 -86.26 8.50 18.75
C ASN A 62 -85.09 7.97 19.59
N LEU A 63 -85.37 7.35 20.74
CA LEU A 63 -84.33 6.74 21.59
C LEU A 63 -83.69 5.53 20.92
N LYS A 64 -84.46 4.69 20.22
CA LYS A 64 -83.92 3.59 19.41
C LYS A 64 -83.00 4.12 18.31
N ASN A 65 -83.43 5.14 17.57
CA ASN A 65 -82.59 5.76 16.54
C ASN A 65 -81.28 6.31 17.11
N LYS A 66 -81.34 7.02 18.25
CA LYS A 66 -80.13 7.48 18.95
C LYS A 66 -79.24 6.31 19.42
N LEU A 67 -79.83 5.23 19.92
CA LEU A 67 -79.09 4.04 20.33
C LEU A 67 -78.38 3.37 19.14
N THR A 68 -79.04 3.24 17.99
CA THR A 68 -78.42 2.69 16.78
C THR A 68 -77.30 3.58 16.25
N ALA A 69 -77.48 4.91 16.26
CA ALA A 69 -76.45 5.85 15.88
C ALA A 69 -75.22 5.76 16.81
N CYS A 70 -75.44 5.75 18.12
CA CYS A 70 -74.39 5.59 19.13
C CYS A 70 -73.68 4.23 19.00
N THR A 71 -74.40 3.15 18.72
CA THR A 71 -73.82 1.82 18.51
C THR A 71 -72.89 1.81 17.29
N ARG A 72 -73.32 2.44 16.19
CA ARG A 72 -72.51 2.57 14.97
C ARG A 72 -71.28 3.44 15.20
N GLU A 73 -71.41 4.57 15.89
CA GLU A 73 -70.26 5.41 16.26
C GLU A 73 -69.26 4.66 17.13
N ASN A 74 -69.73 3.84 18.09
CA ASN A 74 -68.86 3.02 18.91
C ASN A 74 -68.11 1.95 18.09
N GLN A 75 -68.77 1.34 17.10
CA GLN A 75 -68.11 0.43 16.15
C GLN A 75 -67.04 1.14 15.32
N ASN A 76 -67.35 2.33 14.78
CA ASN A 76 -66.37 3.12 14.03
C ASN A 76 -65.15 3.50 14.90
N LEU A 77 -65.37 3.92 16.15
CA LEU A 77 -64.28 4.24 17.08
C LEU A 77 -63.43 3.01 17.40
N GLN A 78 -64.05 1.82 17.49
CA GLN A 78 -63.33 0.57 17.69
C GLN A 78 -62.46 0.21 16.47
N GLU A 79 -62.97 0.43 15.26
CA GLU A 79 -62.20 0.27 14.01
C GLU A 79 -61.03 1.26 13.95
N GLU A 80 -61.27 2.55 14.19
CA GLU A 80 -60.24 3.60 14.24
C GLU A 80 -59.16 3.29 15.29
N LEU A 81 -59.55 2.80 16.47
CA LEU A 81 -58.63 2.39 17.53
C LEU A 81 -57.77 1.20 17.08
N SER A 82 -58.37 0.20 16.42
CA SER A 82 -57.63 -0.95 15.91
C SER A 82 -56.61 -0.55 14.85
N GLU A 83 -56.97 0.39 13.98
CA GLU A 83 -56.09 0.92 12.94
C GLU A 83 -54.96 1.77 13.54
N ALA A 84 -55.26 2.58 14.57
CA ALA A 84 -54.25 3.34 15.31
C ALA A 84 -53.21 2.42 15.96
N TYR A 85 -53.64 1.29 16.56
CA TYR A 85 -52.71 0.29 17.11
C TYR A 85 -51.89 -0.40 16.01
N ARG A 86 -52.49 -0.68 14.86
CA ARG A 86 -51.78 -1.26 13.70
C ARG A 86 -50.68 -0.32 13.21
N ILE A 87 -51.01 0.97 13.01
CA ILE A 87 -50.04 1.99 12.59
C ILE A 87 -48.94 2.17 13.65
N LYS A 88 -49.29 2.16 14.94
CA LYS A 88 -48.31 2.23 16.04
C LYS A 88 -47.32 1.07 15.98
N GLY A 89 -47.79 -0.14 15.70
CA GLY A 89 -46.92 -1.32 15.50
C GLY A 89 -45.96 -1.11 14.33
N GLN A 90 -46.47 -0.72 13.17
CA GLN A 90 -45.64 -0.46 11.98
C GLN A 90 -44.59 0.64 12.23
N LEU A 91 -44.95 1.69 12.96
CA LEU A 91 -44.00 2.76 13.31
C LEU A 91 -42.91 2.27 14.27
N ALA A 92 -43.25 1.41 15.22
CA ALA A 92 -42.27 0.80 16.12
C ALA A 92 -41.28 -0.10 15.36
N ASP A 93 -41.77 -0.90 14.41
CA ASP A 93 -40.94 -1.74 13.56
C ASP A 93 -40.00 -0.90 12.68
N LEU A 94 -40.52 0.14 12.03
CA LEU A 94 -39.71 1.08 11.24
C LEU A 94 -38.65 1.79 12.08
N HIS A 95 -39.00 2.26 13.28
CA HIS A 95 -38.05 2.87 14.20
C HIS A 95 -36.96 1.88 14.60
N SER A 96 -37.31 0.63 14.91
CA SER A 96 -36.32 -0.41 15.24
C SER A 96 -35.35 -0.69 14.09
N ALA A 97 -35.87 -0.75 12.84
CA ALA A 97 -35.06 -0.95 11.65
C ALA A 97 -34.10 0.22 11.39
N GLU A 98 -34.57 1.47 11.57
CA GLU A 98 -33.71 2.64 11.40
C GLU A 98 -32.64 2.73 12.50
N VAL A 99 -32.98 2.38 13.75
CA VAL A 99 -32.00 2.29 14.84
C VAL A 99 -30.93 1.26 14.52
N LEU A 100 -31.28 0.07 14.02
CA LEU A 100 -30.31 -0.95 13.61
C LEU A 100 -29.40 -0.45 12.49
N LYS A 101 -29.95 0.24 11.50
CA LYS A 101 -29.18 0.85 10.41
C LYS A 101 -28.23 1.93 10.94
N ASN A 102 -28.67 2.75 11.88
CA ASN A 102 -27.82 3.79 12.50
C ASN A 102 -26.67 3.16 13.30
N VAL A 103 -26.95 2.11 14.08
CA VAL A 103 -25.91 1.34 14.81
C VAL A 103 -24.88 0.76 13.83
N GLU A 104 -25.30 0.24 12.68
CA GLU A 104 -24.38 -0.28 11.67
C GLU A 104 -23.54 0.83 11.01
N ALA A 105 -24.15 1.98 10.71
CA ALA A 105 -23.43 3.16 10.22
C ALA A 105 -22.39 3.67 11.24
N GLU A 106 -22.72 3.66 12.54
CA GLU A 106 -21.78 4.00 13.61
C GLU A 106 -20.59 3.02 13.68
N LYS A 107 -20.83 1.72 13.48
CA LYS A 107 -19.73 0.73 13.41
C LYS A 107 -18.81 1.00 12.22
N GLN A 108 -19.38 1.28 11.04
CA GLN A 108 -18.59 1.63 9.85
C GLN A 108 -17.78 2.90 10.08
N LEU A 109 -18.38 3.92 10.69
CA LEU A 109 -17.69 5.17 11.01
C LEU A 109 -16.53 4.93 11.97
N LYS A 110 -16.72 4.13 13.03
CA LYS A 110 -15.63 3.74 13.95
C LYS A 110 -14.54 2.93 13.26
N PHE A 111 -14.90 2.04 12.34
CA PHE A 111 -13.94 1.30 11.52
C PHE A 111 -13.08 2.24 10.68
N PHE A 112 -13.69 3.17 9.93
CA PHE A 112 -12.95 4.14 9.13
C PHE A 112 -12.08 5.07 9.99
N GLN A 113 -12.57 5.51 11.15
CA GLN A 113 -11.75 6.26 12.11
C GLN A 113 -10.52 5.46 12.56
N GLY A 114 -10.69 4.17 12.84
CA GLY A 114 -9.59 3.26 13.17
C GLY A 114 -8.57 3.12 12.02
N CYS A 115 -9.04 2.92 10.79
CA CYS A 115 -8.18 2.85 9.60
C CYS A 115 -7.39 4.16 9.39
N VAL A 116 -8.04 5.31 9.52
CA VAL A 116 -7.41 6.62 9.38
C VAL A 116 -6.36 6.84 10.47
N ALA A 117 -6.67 6.50 11.72
CA ALA A 117 -5.72 6.59 12.82
C ALA A 117 -4.49 5.68 12.61
N ALA A 118 -4.71 4.44 12.15
CA ALA A 118 -3.63 3.50 11.82
C ALA A 118 -2.75 4.03 10.68
N ALA A 119 -3.36 4.53 9.60
CA ALA A 119 -2.63 5.11 8.47
C ALA A 119 -1.78 6.33 8.89
N PHE A 120 -2.29 7.18 9.80
CA PHE A 120 -1.50 8.28 10.35
C PHE A 120 -0.33 7.78 11.21
N ALA A 121 -0.55 6.77 12.06
CA ALA A 121 0.53 6.18 12.86
C ALA A 121 1.61 5.53 11.98
N GLU A 122 1.23 4.82 10.92
CA GLU A 122 2.16 4.24 9.94
C GLU A 122 2.95 5.33 9.20
N ARG A 123 2.28 6.39 8.76
CA ARG A 123 2.93 7.55 8.14
C ARG A 123 3.94 8.19 9.08
N ASP A 124 3.56 8.43 10.34
CA ASP A 124 4.43 9.08 11.32
C ASP A 124 5.64 8.21 11.66
N ASN A 125 5.48 6.88 11.74
CA ASN A 125 6.59 5.93 11.86
C ASN A 125 7.51 5.96 10.63
N ALA A 126 6.95 5.99 9.42
CA ALA A 126 7.73 6.07 8.19
C ALA A 126 8.52 7.38 8.09
N ILE A 127 7.93 8.50 8.53
CA ILE A 127 8.61 9.80 8.61
C ILE A 127 9.77 9.72 9.60
N MET A 128 9.55 9.18 10.80
CA MET A 128 10.61 9.03 11.81
C MET A 128 11.79 8.19 11.29
N GLU A 129 11.54 7.06 10.65
CA GLU A 129 12.60 6.22 10.07
C GLU A 129 13.31 6.92 8.90
N ALA A 130 12.59 7.69 8.08
CA ALA A 130 13.17 8.51 7.02
C ALA A 130 14.07 9.62 7.57
N GLU A 131 13.66 10.30 8.65
CA GLU A 131 14.47 11.31 9.33
C GLU A 131 15.74 10.71 9.92
N LYS A 132 15.65 9.54 10.56
CA LYS A 132 16.81 8.81 11.08
C LYS A 132 17.75 8.34 9.98
N ALA A 133 17.23 7.91 8.83
CA ALA A 133 18.04 7.57 7.67
C ALA A 133 18.74 8.81 7.09
N LYS A 134 18.03 9.94 7.02
CA LYS A 134 18.59 11.23 6.60
C LYS A 134 19.72 11.68 7.52
N GLU A 135 19.57 11.60 8.83
CA GLU A 135 20.63 11.93 9.80
C GLU A 135 21.90 11.11 9.54
N LYS A 136 21.77 9.80 9.27
CA LYS A 136 22.92 8.94 8.91
C LYS A 136 23.58 9.37 7.59
N VAL A 137 22.78 9.72 6.58
CA VAL A 137 23.29 10.23 5.30
C VAL A 137 24.01 11.57 5.48
N GLU A 138 23.52 12.45 6.36
CA GLU A 138 24.18 13.72 6.67
C GLU A 138 25.51 13.55 7.43
N LEU A 139 25.65 12.47 8.22
CA LEU A 139 26.90 12.14 8.91
C LEU A 139 27.94 11.46 7.99
N MET A 140 27.50 10.78 6.94
CA MET A 140 28.36 10.02 6.02
C MET A 140 29.46 10.88 5.33
N PRO A 141 29.22 12.11 4.87
CA PRO A 141 30.27 12.98 4.32
C PRO A 141 31.42 13.23 5.30
N GLN A 142 31.14 13.31 6.60
CA GLN A 142 32.17 13.50 7.61
C GLN A 142 33.04 12.25 7.76
N GLU A 143 32.45 11.06 7.71
CA GLU A 143 33.17 9.78 7.72
C GLU A 143 33.96 9.55 6.43
N LEU A 144 33.39 9.91 5.29
CA LEU A 144 34.06 9.88 3.99
C LEU A 144 35.28 10.80 3.99
N ASN A 145 35.15 12.02 4.51
CA ASN A 145 36.26 12.97 4.61
C ASN A 145 37.38 12.43 5.53
N LYS A 146 37.04 11.84 6.68
CA LYS A 146 38.03 11.17 7.54
C LYS A 146 38.75 10.03 6.81
N SER A 147 38.02 9.24 6.04
CA SER A 147 38.58 8.13 5.27
C SER A 147 39.47 8.62 4.13
N GLN A 148 39.04 9.68 3.43
CA GLN A 148 39.81 10.32 2.37
C GLN A 148 41.13 10.90 2.88
N LYS A 149 41.10 11.62 4.02
CA LYS A 149 42.33 12.12 4.67
C LYS A 149 43.31 10.99 4.99
N ARG A 150 42.80 9.87 5.51
CA ARG A 150 43.64 8.69 5.80
C ARG A 150 44.24 8.07 4.53
N VAL A 151 43.51 8.07 3.43
CA VAL A 151 44.04 7.62 2.14
C VAL A 151 45.11 8.58 1.63
N GLU A 152 44.90 9.90 1.75
CA GLU A 152 45.90 10.91 1.39
C GLU A 152 47.19 10.74 2.21
N GLU A 153 47.08 10.55 3.53
CA GLU A 153 48.22 10.27 4.43
C GLU A 153 48.98 9.00 4.02
N LEU A 154 48.28 7.88 3.80
CA LEU A 154 48.92 6.62 3.37
C LEU A 154 49.55 6.75 1.97
N THR A 155 48.97 7.56 1.08
CA THR A 155 49.52 7.80 -0.25
C THR A 155 50.80 8.61 -0.16
N THR A 156 50.88 9.59 0.76
CA THR A 156 52.12 10.33 1.03
C THR A 156 53.20 9.43 1.61
N GLU A 157 52.87 8.60 2.60
CA GLU A 157 53.83 7.63 3.19
C GLU A 157 54.36 6.65 2.14
N LEU A 158 53.50 6.12 1.26
CA LEU A 158 53.90 5.24 0.17
C LEU A 158 54.85 5.93 -0.83
N LEU A 159 54.62 7.22 -1.10
CA LEU A 159 55.46 7.98 -2.02
C LEU A 159 56.85 8.23 -1.42
N GLU A 160 56.91 8.57 -0.13
CA GLU A 160 58.16 8.70 0.63
C GLU A 160 58.93 7.37 0.67
N GLU A 161 58.25 6.24 0.94
CA GLU A 161 58.87 4.92 0.93
C GLU A 161 59.43 4.56 -0.46
N LYS A 162 58.70 4.91 -1.52
CA LYS A 162 59.16 4.69 -2.91
C LYS A 162 60.40 5.52 -3.23
N GLU A 163 60.47 6.77 -2.76
CA GLU A 163 61.64 7.63 -2.92
C GLU A 163 62.85 7.07 -2.17
N LEU A 164 62.67 6.63 -0.92
CA LEU A 164 63.71 5.96 -0.14
C LEU A 164 64.19 4.67 -0.83
N THR A 165 63.27 3.86 -1.32
CA THR A 165 63.60 2.61 -2.04
C THR A 165 64.38 2.91 -3.32
N SER A 166 64.01 3.95 -4.06
CA SER A 166 64.75 4.37 -5.26
C SER A 166 66.16 4.85 -4.92
N THR A 167 66.32 5.59 -3.82
CA THR A 167 67.61 6.07 -3.32
C THR A 167 68.50 4.91 -2.89
N LEU A 168 67.95 3.94 -2.15
CA LEU A 168 68.67 2.73 -1.76
C LEU A 168 69.12 1.91 -2.97
N LYS A 169 68.27 1.81 -4.00
CA LYS A 169 68.63 1.11 -5.24
C LYS A 169 69.77 1.79 -5.98
N ILE A 170 69.76 3.12 -6.08
CA ILE A 170 70.87 3.90 -6.67
C ILE A 170 72.17 3.70 -5.87
N ASN A 171 72.09 3.73 -4.54
CA ASN A 171 73.25 3.49 -3.69
C ASN A 171 73.79 2.06 -3.83
N LEU A 172 72.91 1.07 -3.93
CA LEU A 172 73.31 -0.33 -4.17
C LEU A 172 74.08 -0.45 -5.48
N GLU A 173 73.54 0.11 -6.57
CA GLU A 173 74.20 0.11 -7.89
C GLU A 173 75.56 0.82 -7.83
N LYS A 174 75.64 1.94 -7.10
CA LYS A 174 76.91 2.63 -6.85
C LYS A 174 77.91 1.73 -6.12
N TYR A 175 77.52 1.08 -5.03
CA TYR A 175 78.40 0.17 -4.30
C TYR A 175 78.82 -1.06 -5.12
N GLU A 176 77.94 -1.59 -5.96
CA GLU A 176 78.28 -2.65 -6.91
C GLU A 176 79.38 -2.19 -7.88
N THR A 177 79.27 -0.97 -8.43
CA THR A 177 80.31 -0.41 -9.30
C THR A 177 81.62 -0.15 -8.56
N GLU A 178 81.58 0.39 -7.33
CA GLU A 178 82.76 0.58 -6.50
C GLU A 178 83.43 -0.76 -6.16
N THR A 179 82.64 -1.79 -5.85
CA THR A 179 83.13 -3.14 -5.59
C THR A 179 83.84 -3.72 -6.81
N GLU A 180 83.32 -3.49 -8.02
CA GLU A 180 83.97 -3.94 -9.25
C GLU A 180 85.29 -3.18 -9.53
N ILE A 181 85.34 -1.89 -9.22
CA ILE A 181 86.59 -1.10 -9.25
C ILE A 181 87.59 -1.66 -8.24
N PHE A 182 87.16 -1.95 -7.00
CA PHE A 182 88.04 -2.52 -5.98
C PHE A 182 88.58 -3.88 -6.37
N LYS A 183 87.74 -4.74 -6.97
CA LYS A 183 88.20 -5.98 -7.60
C LYS A 183 89.31 -5.68 -8.60
N GLU A 184 89.10 -4.82 -9.59
CA GLU A 184 90.13 -4.47 -10.58
C GLU A 184 91.44 -3.98 -9.92
N VAL A 185 91.33 -3.18 -8.86
CA VAL A 185 92.47 -2.72 -8.06
C VAL A 185 93.18 -3.88 -7.38
N ILE A 186 92.46 -4.75 -6.68
CA ILE A 186 93.00 -5.95 -6.02
C ILE A 186 93.70 -6.84 -7.05
N ASP A 187 93.13 -7.05 -8.23
CA ASP A 187 93.77 -7.81 -9.31
C ASP A 187 95.09 -7.19 -9.74
N LYS A 188 95.15 -5.86 -9.90
CA LYS A 188 96.39 -5.15 -10.24
C LYS A 188 97.46 -5.29 -9.15
N PHE A 189 97.09 -5.10 -7.88
CA PHE A 189 98.02 -5.25 -6.75
C PHE A 189 98.50 -6.68 -6.58
N TYR A 190 97.60 -7.66 -6.71
CA TYR A 190 97.94 -9.07 -6.70
C TYR A 190 98.87 -9.41 -7.87
N HIS A 191 98.66 -8.85 -9.06
CA HIS A 191 99.56 -9.02 -10.19
C HIS A 191 100.95 -8.42 -9.95
N ILE A 192 101.03 -7.22 -9.35
CA ILE A 192 102.31 -6.59 -8.96
C ILE A 192 103.07 -7.48 -7.96
N ARG A 193 102.36 -8.00 -6.96
CA ARG A 193 102.90 -8.98 -6.01
C ARG A 193 103.38 -10.26 -6.70
N GLN A 194 102.61 -10.77 -7.64
CA GLN A 194 102.93 -12.00 -8.33
C GLN A 194 104.19 -11.85 -9.21
N CYS A 195 104.34 -10.68 -9.83
CA CYS A 195 105.54 -10.28 -10.58
C CYS A 195 106.80 -10.13 -9.70
N SER A 196 106.68 -9.94 -8.39
CA SER A 196 107.84 -9.91 -7.48
C SER A 196 108.22 -11.29 -6.91
N LEU A 197 107.33 -12.29 -7.02
CA LEU A 197 107.45 -13.64 -6.44
C LEU A 197 107.57 -14.78 -7.46
N ASP A 198 107.48 -14.51 -8.77
CA ASP A 198 107.64 -15.47 -9.89
C ASP A 198 106.73 -16.73 -9.80
N ASN A 199 105.53 -16.63 -9.20
CA ASN A 199 104.61 -17.78 -9.02
C ASN A 199 103.17 -17.45 -9.45
N PHE A 200 102.72 -18.03 -10.57
CA PHE A 200 101.39 -17.82 -11.14
C PHE A 200 100.40 -18.92 -10.76
N THR A 201 99.65 -18.72 -9.68
CA THR A 201 98.47 -19.53 -9.30
C THR A 201 97.19 -18.72 -9.43
N ASP A 202 96.17 -19.32 -10.06
CA ASP A 202 94.82 -18.78 -10.19
C ASP A 202 94.09 -18.96 -8.85
N ALA A 203 93.89 -17.86 -8.13
CA ALA A 203 93.36 -17.81 -6.77
C ALA A 203 91.99 -17.11 -6.77
N SER A 204 91.10 -17.48 -5.84
CA SER A 204 89.81 -16.80 -5.68
C SER A 204 89.98 -15.34 -5.22
N TRP A 205 88.94 -14.51 -5.33
CA TRP A 205 88.99 -13.11 -4.87
C TRP A 205 89.30 -13.01 -3.38
N GLU A 206 88.67 -13.86 -2.57
CA GLU A 206 88.90 -13.94 -1.14
C GLU A 206 90.35 -14.32 -0.82
N GLU A 207 90.93 -15.27 -1.57
CA GLU A 207 92.33 -15.67 -1.42
C GLU A 207 93.31 -14.56 -1.84
N LYS A 208 93.02 -13.84 -2.93
CA LYS A 208 93.81 -12.66 -3.37
C LYS A 208 93.81 -11.57 -2.30
N CYS A 209 92.65 -11.26 -1.73
CA CYS A 209 92.50 -10.30 -0.63
C CYS A 209 93.26 -10.76 0.62
N GLU A 210 93.09 -12.02 1.02
CA GLU A 210 93.76 -12.59 2.20
C GLU A 210 95.28 -12.58 2.03
N CYS A 211 95.79 -12.84 0.82
CA CYS A 211 97.22 -12.69 0.54
C CYS A 211 97.68 -11.25 0.76
N LEU A 212 97.05 -10.28 0.09
CA LEU A 212 97.43 -8.86 0.17
C LEU A 212 97.32 -8.29 1.59
N LEU A 213 96.31 -8.70 2.36
CA LEU A 213 96.13 -8.31 3.77
C LEU A 213 97.19 -8.92 4.70
N ASN A 214 97.73 -10.08 4.34
CA ASN A 214 98.79 -10.76 5.09
C ASN A 214 100.21 -10.28 4.70
N ASP A 215 100.35 -9.34 3.76
CA ASP A 215 101.64 -8.70 3.49
C ASP A 215 102.04 -7.80 4.66
N SER A 216 103.33 -7.83 5.02
CA SER A 216 103.84 -6.91 6.03
C SER A 216 103.82 -5.48 5.50
N ASP A 217 103.55 -4.51 6.38
CA ASP A 217 103.54 -3.07 6.05
C ASP A 217 104.83 -2.61 5.34
N GLU A 218 105.97 -3.26 5.58
CA GLU A 218 107.24 -2.95 4.89
C GLU A 218 107.21 -3.26 3.39
N THR A 219 106.34 -4.18 2.96
CA THR A 219 106.19 -4.64 1.56
C THR A 219 105.52 -3.59 0.67
N TRP A 220 104.71 -2.70 1.25
CA TRP A 220 103.87 -1.74 0.53
C TRP A 220 104.05 -0.29 0.97
N ARG A 221 105.08 0.03 1.78
CA ARG A 221 105.32 1.39 2.27
C ARG A 221 105.81 2.35 1.18
N PHE A 222 104.98 3.35 0.89
CA PHE A 222 105.40 4.71 0.54
C PHE A 222 104.98 5.65 1.69
N GLN A 223 105.75 6.73 1.89
CA GLN A 223 105.94 7.47 3.14
C GLN A 223 104.74 8.34 3.63
N ASP A 224 104.59 8.37 4.97
CA ASP A 224 103.90 9.30 5.90
C ASP A 224 102.36 9.37 6.08
N ASP A 225 101.96 9.05 7.32
CA ASP A 225 101.21 9.86 8.31
C ASP A 225 100.12 10.85 7.85
N GLN A 226 98.88 10.67 8.35
CA GLN A 226 98.24 11.66 9.23
C GLN A 226 96.88 11.22 9.77
N GLU A 227 96.74 11.29 11.10
CA GLU A 227 95.50 11.25 11.85
C GLU A 227 94.68 12.55 11.62
N THR A 228 93.62 12.49 10.82
CA THR A 228 92.55 13.52 10.83
C THR A 228 91.19 12.89 10.50
N SER A 229 90.52 12.29 11.49
CA SER A 229 89.09 11.93 11.35
C SER A 229 88.30 11.88 12.67
N THR A 230 88.95 12.02 13.82
CA THR A 230 88.27 11.80 15.10
C THR A 230 87.32 12.95 15.50
N SER A 231 87.59 14.20 15.06
CA SER A 231 86.80 15.39 15.45
C SER A 231 85.43 15.49 14.75
N ASP A 232 85.35 15.20 13.44
CA ASP A 232 84.10 15.29 12.68
C ASP A 232 83.13 14.15 13.02
N TYR A 233 83.68 12.98 13.34
CA TYR A 233 82.90 11.84 13.84
C TYR A 233 82.28 12.13 15.21
N ILE A 234 83.04 12.75 16.13
CA ILE A 234 82.52 13.17 17.44
C ILE A 234 81.42 14.23 17.28
N ASN A 235 81.60 15.22 16.41
CA ASN A 235 80.59 16.25 16.16
C ASN A 235 79.30 15.67 15.51
N SER A 236 79.43 14.68 14.62
CA SER A 236 78.28 13.97 14.03
C SER A 236 77.50 13.18 15.09
N LEU A 237 78.20 12.47 15.98
CA LEU A 237 77.57 11.72 17.07
C LEU A 237 76.89 12.64 18.09
N GLU A 238 77.48 13.79 18.41
CA GLU A 238 76.86 14.77 19.31
C GLU A 238 75.59 15.39 18.70
N ALA A 239 75.57 15.66 17.39
CA ALA A 239 74.39 16.13 16.68
C ALA A 239 73.27 15.06 16.66
N GLU A 240 73.62 13.79 16.45
CA GLU A 240 72.69 12.66 16.46
C GLU A 240 72.12 12.38 17.86
N ILE A 241 72.93 12.51 18.92
CA ILE A 241 72.44 12.45 20.30
C ILE A 241 71.45 13.59 20.58
N GLY A 242 71.68 14.77 19.98
CA GLY A 242 70.79 15.92 20.06
C GLY A 242 69.41 15.69 19.41
N THR A 243 69.35 15.01 18.26
CA THR A 243 68.08 14.65 17.62
C THR A 243 67.37 13.53 18.38
N LEU A 244 68.11 12.49 18.80
CA LEU A 244 67.55 11.38 19.57
C LEU A 244 66.90 11.86 20.88
N ARG A 245 67.51 12.85 21.55
CA ARG A 245 66.94 13.43 22.78
C ARG A 245 65.61 14.13 22.54
N LYS A 246 65.47 14.86 21.43
CA LYS A 246 64.21 15.51 21.05
C LYS A 246 63.12 14.48 20.71
N ASP A 247 63.49 13.38 20.06
CA ASP A 247 62.55 12.30 19.74
C ASP A 247 62.09 11.55 20.99
N VAL A 248 62.99 11.31 21.94
CA VAL A 248 62.65 10.75 23.26
C VAL A 248 61.69 11.66 24.02
N ASP A 249 61.92 12.97 24.04
CA ASP A 249 61.01 13.94 24.68
C ASP A 249 59.63 13.95 24.01
N ASN A 250 59.57 13.84 22.67
CA ASN A 250 58.32 13.74 21.93
C ASN A 250 57.56 12.44 22.25
N LEU A 251 58.25 11.30 22.31
CA LEU A 251 57.68 10.01 22.69
C LEU A 251 57.16 10.04 24.13
N GLN A 252 57.90 10.64 25.05
CA GLN A 252 57.49 10.78 26.45
C GLN A 252 56.25 11.66 26.61
N ASN A 253 56.13 12.72 25.80
CA ASN A 253 54.93 13.55 25.74
C ASN A 253 53.72 12.80 25.15
N LYS A 254 53.91 12.04 24.07
CA LYS A 254 52.86 11.17 23.50
C LYS A 254 52.40 10.12 24.50
N LEU A 255 53.32 9.51 25.26
CA LEU A 255 52.99 8.55 26.32
C LEU A 255 52.15 9.18 27.43
N ARG A 256 52.49 10.39 27.86
CA ARG A 256 51.71 11.15 28.86
C ARG A 256 50.27 11.39 28.41
N VAL A 257 50.09 11.87 27.17
CA VAL A 257 48.75 12.09 26.60
C VAL A 257 48.00 10.76 26.45
N GLY A 258 48.69 9.68 26.07
CA GLY A 258 48.12 8.33 26.02
C GLY A 258 47.58 7.86 27.37
N LEU A 259 48.32 8.10 28.46
CA LEU A 259 47.89 7.80 29.82
C LEU A 259 46.65 8.63 30.23
N GLU A 260 46.60 9.91 29.89
CA GLU A 260 45.43 10.76 30.16
C GLU A 260 44.18 10.24 29.44
N ILE A 261 44.30 9.86 28.17
CA ILE A 261 43.22 9.23 27.39
C ILE A 261 42.79 7.92 28.05
N GLU A 262 43.74 7.06 28.44
CA GLU A 262 43.46 5.78 29.09
C GLU A 262 42.69 5.97 30.40
N THR A 263 43.09 6.93 31.24
CA THR A 263 42.39 7.22 32.50
C THR A 263 40.96 7.71 32.27
N HIS A 264 40.75 8.58 31.27
CA HIS A 264 39.42 9.05 30.90
C HIS A 264 38.53 7.91 30.39
N LEU A 265 39.07 7.04 29.52
CA LEU A 265 38.36 5.87 29.01
C LEU A 265 38.00 4.89 30.13
N LYS A 266 38.95 4.57 31.03
CA LYS A 266 38.69 3.73 32.21
C LYS A 266 37.57 4.30 33.08
N LYS A 267 37.53 5.63 33.29
CA LYS A 267 36.44 6.28 34.04
C LYS A 267 35.09 6.16 33.33
N LYS A 268 35.06 6.36 32.01
CA LYS A 268 33.83 6.23 31.20
C LYS A 268 33.28 4.80 31.22
N VAL A 269 34.15 3.79 31.09
CA VAL A 269 33.79 2.37 31.17
C VAL A 269 33.15 2.05 32.53
N ARG A 270 33.80 2.43 33.64
CA ARG A 270 33.23 2.20 34.99
C ARG A 270 31.86 2.85 35.18
N ASN A 271 31.63 4.03 34.59
CA ASN A 271 30.33 4.69 34.65
C ASN A 271 29.26 3.95 33.85
N LEU A 272 29.61 3.42 32.68
CA LEU A 272 28.72 2.61 31.86
C LEU A 272 28.37 1.27 32.52
N GLU A 273 29.36 0.61 33.13
CA GLU A 273 29.16 -0.62 33.91
C GLU A 273 28.16 -0.40 35.05
N LYS A 274 28.31 0.69 35.81
CA LYS A 274 27.35 1.04 36.88
C LYS A 274 25.94 1.25 36.34
N LYS A 275 25.78 1.97 35.23
CA LYS A 275 24.47 2.19 34.59
C LYS A 275 23.85 0.86 34.13
N LYS A 276 24.65 -0.02 33.53
CA LYS A 276 24.23 -1.35 33.09
C LYS A 276 23.75 -2.20 34.27
N MET A 277 24.51 -2.25 35.36
CA MET A 277 24.12 -3.01 36.56
C MET A 277 22.80 -2.52 37.16
N LEU A 278 22.57 -1.21 37.17
CA LEU A 278 21.32 -0.62 37.66
C LEU A 278 20.13 -0.99 36.77
N SER A 279 20.26 -0.86 35.44
CA SER A 279 19.17 -1.19 34.51
C SER A 279 18.86 -2.68 34.51
N GLU A 280 19.87 -3.55 34.54
CA GLU A 280 19.70 -5.00 34.64
C GLU A 280 18.95 -5.38 35.93
N GLY A 281 19.29 -4.76 37.06
CA GLY A 281 18.59 -4.96 38.33
C GLY A 281 17.12 -4.58 38.26
N MET A 282 16.77 -3.48 37.58
CA MET A 282 15.37 -3.08 37.38
C MET A 282 14.61 -4.05 36.49
N ILE A 283 15.19 -4.45 35.36
CA ILE A 283 14.58 -5.40 34.42
C ILE A 283 14.33 -6.74 35.10
N ARG A 284 15.31 -7.26 35.85
CA ARG A 284 15.18 -8.52 36.59
C ARG A 284 14.03 -8.48 37.61
N LYS A 285 13.86 -7.35 38.32
CA LYS A 285 12.74 -7.15 39.25
C LYS A 285 11.39 -7.16 38.53
N GLN A 286 11.29 -6.44 37.40
CA GLN A 286 10.05 -6.41 36.60
C GLN A 286 9.69 -7.77 36.03
N ILE A 287 10.67 -8.51 35.48
CA ILE A 287 10.46 -9.88 34.98
C ILE A 287 10.00 -10.81 36.12
N SER A 288 10.61 -10.68 37.30
CA SER A 288 10.23 -11.50 38.47
C SER A 288 8.80 -11.21 38.91
N ALA A 289 8.39 -9.94 38.94
CA ALA A 289 7.02 -9.54 39.27
C ALA A 289 6.00 -10.07 38.24
N LEU A 290 6.32 -9.97 36.94
CA LEU A 290 5.48 -10.50 35.88
C LEU A 290 5.33 -12.02 35.98
N HIS A 291 6.42 -12.73 36.27
CA HIS A 291 6.39 -14.19 36.45
C HIS A 291 5.52 -14.58 37.66
N GLN A 292 5.59 -13.84 38.76
CA GLN A 292 4.71 -14.06 39.92
C GLN A 292 3.24 -13.87 39.55
N GLN A 293 2.89 -12.77 38.84
CA GLN A 293 1.51 -12.52 38.39
C GLN A 293 1.02 -13.61 37.44
N HIS A 294 1.84 -14.01 36.47
CA HIS A 294 1.51 -15.10 35.57
C HIS A 294 1.31 -16.43 36.32
N SER A 295 2.13 -16.71 37.33
CA SER A 295 1.97 -17.90 38.17
C SER A 295 0.65 -17.87 38.95
N LEU A 296 0.23 -16.71 39.46
CA LEU A 296 -1.06 -16.56 40.14
C LEU A 296 -2.21 -16.83 39.18
N TYR A 297 -2.23 -16.19 38.01
CA TYR A 297 -3.29 -16.44 37.02
C TYR A 297 -3.34 -17.90 36.57
N ARG A 298 -2.20 -18.57 36.42
CA ARG A 298 -2.16 -19.99 36.08
C ARG A 298 -2.80 -20.85 37.17
N ILE A 299 -2.57 -20.53 38.45
CA ILE A 299 -3.19 -21.25 39.57
C ILE A 299 -4.70 -21.01 39.57
N ASP A 300 -5.15 -19.76 39.41
CA ASP A 300 -6.57 -19.42 39.40
C ASP A 300 -7.33 -20.10 38.26
N ILE A 301 -6.74 -20.10 37.05
CA ILE A 301 -7.31 -20.78 35.88
C ILE A 301 -7.39 -22.29 36.12
N SER A 302 -6.34 -22.90 36.69
CA SER A 302 -6.35 -24.33 37.02
C SER A 302 -7.47 -24.66 38.01
N HIS A 303 -7.63 -23.86 39.07
CA HIS A 303 -8.68 -24.05 40.06
C HIS A 303 -10.07 -23.99 39.43
N LEU A 304 -10.35 -22.98 38.60
CA LEU A 304 -11.62 -22.84 37.89
C LEU A 304 -11.92 -24.05 36.99
N LEU A 305 -10.91 -24.57 36.29
CA LEU A 305 -11.06 -25.75 35.44
C LEU A 305 -11.31 -27.02 36.27
N ASP A 306 -10.60 -27.19 37.38
CA ASP A 306 -10.77 -28.34 38.29
C ASP A 306 -12.14 -28.33 38.97
N GLU A 307 -12.63 -27.15 39.34
CA GLU A 307 -13.97 -26.93 39.90
C GLU A 307 -15.05 -27.30 38.86
N GLY A 308 -14.98 -26.73 37.66
CA GLY A 308 -15.92 -27.06 36.58
C GLY A 308 -15.88 -28.54 36.19
N HIS A 309 -14.70 -29.17 36.17
CA HIS A 309 -14.58 -30.61 35.96
C HIS A 309 -15.25 -31.41 37.08
N SER A 310 -15.10 -30.99 38.34
CA SER A 310 -15.71 -31.66 39.50
C SER A 310 -17.25 -31.55 39.47
N GLU A 311 -17.78 -30.40 39.07
CA GLU A 311 -19.23 -30.20 38.86
C GLU A 311 -19.77 -31.11 37.75
N LEU A 312 -19.11 -31.11 36.59
CA LEU A 312 -19.49 -31.98 35.47
C LEU A 312 -19.43 -33.46 35.85
N LYS A 313 -18.41 -33.86 36.62
CA LYS A 313 -18.30 -35.23 37.12
C LYS A 313 -19.44 -35.57 38.07
N SER A 314 -19.79 -34.68 39.01
CA SER A 314 -20.93 -34.85 39.91
C SER A 314 -22.25 -35.02 39.14
N ILE A 315 -22.49 -34.18 38.14
CA ILE A 315 -23.67 -34.29 37.26
C ILE A 315 -23.66 -35.64 36.52
N THR A 316 -22.50 -36.03 35.99
CA THR A 316 -22.34 -37.31 35.29
C THR A 316 -22.63 -38.49 36.22
N ASP A 317 -22.10 -38.48 37.44
CA ASP A 317 -22.34 -39.52 38.45
C ASP A 317 -23.84 -39.60 38.80
N VAL A 318 -24.53 -38.46 38.94
CA VAL A 318 -25.98 -38.41 39.15
C VAL A 318 -26.74 -39.02 37.96
N VAL A 319 -26.35 -38.69 36.73
CA VAL A 319 -26.97 -39.26 35.52
C VAL A 319 -26.74 -40.76 35.45
N VAL A 320 -25.52 -41.23 35.74
CA VAL A 320 -25.18 -42.66 35.78
C VAL A 320 -25.99 -43.39 36.85
N GLU A 321 -26.13 -42.84 38.05
CA GLU A 321 -26.96 -43.43 39.09
C GLU A 321 -28.45 -43.44 38.73
N LYS A 322 -28.94 -42.41 38.04
CA LYS A 322 -30.31 -42.40 37.49
C LYS A 322 -30.51 -43.46 36.42
N LEU A 323 -29.52 -43.67 35.55
CA LEU A 323 -29.55 -44.75 34.56
C LEU A 323 -29.54 -46.13 35.23
N LYS A 324 -28.71 -46.35 36.26
CA LYS A 324 -28.73 -47.58 37.04
C LYS A 324 -30.07 -47.80 37.77
N GLN A 325 -30.69 -46.74 38.30
CA GLN A 325 -32.03 -46.83 38.90
C GLN A 325 -33.10 -47.18 37.85
N LEU A 326 -32.99 -46.65 36.64
CA LEU A 326 -33.87 -47.02 35.52
C LEU A 326 -33.66 -48.49 35.13
N GLU A 327 -32.42 -48.97 35.12
CA GLU A 327 -32.10 -50.36 34.83
C GLU A 327 -32.60 -51.32 35.93
N GLN A 328 -32.40 -50.98 37.22
CA GLN A 328 -32.93 -51.74 38.35
C GLN A 328 -34.46 -51.69 38.44
N SER A 329 -35.09 -50.57 38.10
CA SER A 329 -36.56 -50.51 38.00
C SER A 329 -37.09 -51.31 36.82
N ARG A 330 -36.31 -51.46 35.74
CA ARG A 330 -36.60 -52.36 34.63
C ARG A 330 -36.45 -53.83 35.04
N GLU A 331 -35.47 -54.17 35.88
CA GLU A 331 -35.30 -55.52 36.45
C GLU A 331 -36.37 -55.88 37.49
N CYS A 332 -36.79 -54.95 38.36
CA CYS A 332 -37.89 -55.15 39.31
C CYS A 332 -39.26 -55.29 38.62
N ASN A 333 -39.44 -54.68 37.44
CA ASN A 333 -40.64 -54.85 36.60
C ASN A 333 -40.55 -56.07 35.67
N LEU A 334 -39.44 -56.82 35.69
CA LEU A 334 -39.27 -58.12 35.03
C LEU A 334 -39.31 -59.29 36.02
N GLY A 335 -40.00 -59.13 37.14
CA GLY A 335 -40.54 -60.25 37.91
C GLY A 335 -41.70 -60.96 37.20
N SER A 336 -41.52 -61.35 35.93
CA SER A 336 -42.29 -62.37 35.19
C SER A 336 -41.95 -62.31 33.69
N SER A 337 -40.79 -62.84 33.29
CA SER A 337 -40.70 -63.78 32.17
C SER A 337 -39.28 -64.32 32.09
N VAL A 338 -39.18 -65.62 32.37
CA VAL A 338 -38.05 -66.48 31.99
C VAL A 338 -37.93 -66.50 30.46
N ILE A 339 -36.69 -66.55 29.96
CA ILE A 339 -36.14 -67.24 28.77
C ILE A 339 -34.86 -66.47 28.40
N GLU A 340 -33.69 -66.87 28.91
CA GLU A 340 -32.78 -67.93 28.44
C GLU A 340 -31.62 -67.34 27.61
N ASP A 341 -30.42 -67.76 27.97
CA ASP A 341 -29.10 -67.34 27.49
C ASP A 341 -28.98 -67.30 25.96
N LYS A 342 -28.34 -66.23 25.44
CA LYS A 342 -27.31 -66.43 24.42
C LYS A 342 -26.28 -65.31 24.33
N GLU A 343 -25.10 -65.69 24.82
CA GLU A 343 -23.78 -65.21 24.46
C GLU A 343 -23.57 -65.10 22.93
N LEU A 344 -22.71 -64.14 22.55
CA LEU A 344 -22.00 -63.99 21.27
C LEU A 344 -22.78 -63.41 20.06
N HIS A 345 -22.42 -62.20 19.63
CA HIS A 345 -21.45 -62.04 18.53
C HIS A 345 -21.07 -60.56 18.32
N GLU A 346 -19.77 -60.30 18.20
CA GLU A 346 -19.20 -59.11 17.56
C GLU A 346 -19.67 -59.08 16.09
N SER A 347 -20.35 -58.04 15.64
CA SER A 347 -20.58 -57.85 14.20
C SER A 347 -20.35 -56.39 13.83
N GLU A 348 -19.06 -56.10 13.66
CA GLU A 348 -18.48 -55.50 12.46
C GLU A 348 -19.43 -54.69 11.56
N CYS A 349 -19.11 -53.41 11.46
CA CYS A 349 -19.66 -52.40 10.57
C CYS A 349 -20.03 -52.94 9.19
N LYS A 350 -21.31 -52.84 8.82
CA LYS A 350 -21.71 -52.79 7.41
C LYS A 350 -22.56 -51.57 7.16
N ASP A 351 -21.90 -50.64 6.50
CA ASP A 351 -22.42 -49.55 5.69
C ASP A 351 -23.47 -50.09 4.70
N VAL A 352 -24.70 -49.61 4.79
CA VAL A 352 -25.72 -49.79 3.74
C VAL A 352 -26.52 -48.50 3.60
N HIS A 353 -26.35 -47.91 2.43
CA HIS A 353 -27.01 -46.77 1.85
C HIS A 353 -28.49 -46.58 2.20
N VAL A 354 -28.82 -45.31 2.43
CA VAL A 354 -30.16 -44.74 2.37
C VAL A 354 -30.76 -45.00 0.99
N SER A 355 -31.78 -45.86 0.93
CA SER A 355 -32.77 -45.86 -0.13
C SER A 355 -34.12 -45.52 0.47
N ALA A 356 -34.61 -44.33 0.13
CA ALA A 356 -35.97 -43.89 0.35
C ALA A 356 -36.94 -44.78 -0.45
N ASP A 357 -38.02 -45.25 0.19
CA ASP A 357 -39.39 -45.02 -0.30
C ASP A 357 -40.45 -45.75 0.55
N SER A 358 -41.66 -45.19 0.50
CA SER A 358 -42.98 -45.80 0.78
C SER A 358 -43.59 -45.57 2.17
N ASP A 359 -44.22 -44.40 2.30
CA ASP A 359 -45.65 -44.13 2.59
C ASP A 359 -46.46 -44.90 3.66
N PRO A 360 -47.50 -44.24 4.23
CA PRO A 360 -48.05 -44.53 5.55
C PRO A 360 -49.46 -45.13 5.58
N ALA A 361 -49.88 -45.48 6.80
CA ALA A 361 -51.25 -45.66 7.33
C ALA A 361 -51.83 -47.11 7.28
N PRO A 362 -52.97 -47.42 7.96
CA PRO A 362 -53.73 -46.67 8.97
C PRO A 362 -54.19 -47.49 10.22
N ILE A 363 -54.50 -46.76 11.29
CA ILE A 363 -55.71 -46.84 12.15
C ILE A 363 -56.25 -48.24 12.55
N THR A 364 -56.33 -48.49 13.86
CA THR A 364 -57.53 -49.11 14.45
C THR A 364 -57.92 -48.39 15.75
N LYS A 365 -59.10 -47.78 15.72
CA LYS A 365 -59.82 -47.22 16.86
C LYS A 365 -60.54 -48.36 17.61
N SER A 366 -60.62 -48.25 18.94
CA SER A 366 -61.64 -48.91 19.76
C SER A 366 -62.06 -47.96 20.87
N ASP A 367 -63.36 -47.67 20.93
CA ASP A 367 -64.01 -46.66 21.77
C ASP A 367 -64.37 -47.18 23.19
N ASN A 368 -64.04 -46.37 24.22
CA ASN A 368 -64.80 -45.96 25.43
C ASN A 368 -65.43 -46.98 26.44
N PRO A 369 -65.86 -46.56 27.68
CA PRO A 369 -65.61 -45.34 28.49
C PRO A 369 -65.40 -45.57 30.02
N GLY A 370 -64.84 -44.58 30.75
CA GLY A 370 -64.93 -44.49 32.22
C GLY A 370 -63.90 -43.54 32.88
N LEU A 371 -64.30 -42.30 33.16
CA LEU A 371 -63.57 -41.26 33.95
C LEU A 371 -63.32 -41.71 35.42
N PRO A 372 -62.41 -41.10 36.24
CA PRO A 372 -61.98 -39.70 36.18
C PRO A 372 -60.46 -39.42 36.26
N THR A 373 -60.09 -38.26 35.75
CA THR A 373 -58.77 -37.59 35.73
C THR A 373 -58.08 -37.54 37.10
N PRO A 374 -56.74 -37.64 37.12
CA PRO A 374 -55.96 -36.45 37.45
C PRO A 374 -54.76 -36.21 36.50
N SER A 375 -54.55 -34.93 36.20
CA SER A 375 -53.30 -34.29 35.74
C SER A 375 -52.55 -34.91 34.55
N ALA A 376 -52.99 -34.58 33.33
CA ALA A 376 -52.07 -34.49 32.20
C ALA A 376 -51.29 -33.16 32.32
N SER A 377 -50.15 -33.20 32.99
CA SER A 377 -49.14 -32.11 32.99
C SER A 377 -47.84 -32.68 33.53
N GLU A 378 -47.08 -33.43 32.72
CA GLU A 378 -45.66 -33.72 33.00
C GLU A 378 -44.91 -34.29 31.79
N THR A 379 -45.58 -34.87 30.78
CA THR A 379 -44.91 -35.43 29.58
C THR A 379 -44.75 -34.43 28.42
N SER A 380 -45.42 -33.27 28.47
CA SER A 380 -45.23 -32.19 27.49
C SER A 380 -43.84 -31.59 27.62
N ASP A 381 -43.42 -31.36 28.87
CA ASP A 381 -42.18 -30.65 29.20
C ASP A 381 -40.92 -31.43 28.77
N THR A 382 -40.96 -32.78 28.79
CA THR A 382 -39.82 -33.61 28.35
C THR A 382 -39.67 -33.65 26.83
N SER A 383 -40.79 -33.65 26.09
CA SER A 383 -40.77 -33.60 24.62
C SER A 383 -40.39 -32.21 24.13
N GLU A 384 -40.82 -31.17 24.83
CA GLU A 384 -40.47 -29.77 24.56
C GLU A 384 -39.00 -29.50 24.89
N ALA A 385 -38.49 -30.03 26.02
CA ALA A 385 -37.07 -29.94 26.36
C ALA A 385 -36.16 -30.63 25.32
N LEU A 386 -36.57 -31.79 24.78
CA LEU A 386 -35.81 -32.47 23.72
C LEU A 386 -35.84 -31.69 22.40
N ALA A 387 -37.00 -31.10 22.05
CA ALA A 387 -37.12 -30.26 20.85
C ALA A 387 -36.24 -28.99 20.96
N VAL A 388 -36.21 -28.37 22.14
CA VAL A 388 -35.32 -27.22 22.43
C VAL A 388 -33.85 -27.64 22.35
N ALA A 389 -33.46 -28.77 22.94
CA ALA A 389 -32.08 -29.26 22.88
C ALA A 389 -31.62 -29.59 21.43
N LEU A 390 -32.52 -30.14 20.60
CA LEU A 390 -32.25 -30.36 19.18
C LEU A 390 -32.13 -29.04 18.42
N GLN A 391 -32.98 -28.06 18.71
CA GLN A 391 -32.91 -26.73 18.11
C GLN A 391 -31.61 -26.01 18.48
N GLU A 392 -31.15 -26.14 19.72
CA GLU A 392 -29.86 -25.62 20.19
C GLU A 392 -28.67 -26.33 19.53
N LYS A 393 -28.74 -27.67 19.34
CA LYS A 393 -27.75 -28.45 18.57
C LYS A 393 -27.67 -27.99 17.11
N VAL A 394 -28.81 -27.74 16.47
CA VAL A 394 -28.85 -27.24 15.09
C VAL A 394 -28.32 -25.80 15.01
N ALA A 395 -28.67 -24.96 15.97
CA ALA A 395 -28.15 -23.58 16.05
C ALA A 395 -26.63 -23.54 16.27
N THR A 396 -26.10 -24.41 17.15
CA THR A 396 -24.66 -24.52 17.41
C THR A 396 -23.90 -25.07 16.19
N LEU A 397 -24.45 -26.05 15.48
CA LEU A 397 -23.87 -26.55 14.22
C LEU A 397 -23.89 -25.50 13.11
N LEU A 398 -24.95 -24.70 12.99
CA LEU A 398 -25.02 -23.58 12.05
C LEU A 398 -23.96 -22.51 12.37
N LEU A 399 -23.78 -22.17 13.65
CA LEU A 399 -22.73 -21.25 14.09
C LEU A 399 -21.33 -21.79 13.79
N LEU A 400 -21.09 -23.09 14.02
CA LEU A 400 -19.83 -23.74 13.69
C LEU A 400 -19.55 -23.71 12.19
N SER A 401 -20.56 -24.01 11.36
CA SER A 401 -20.45 -23.95 9.90
C SER A 401 -20.16 -22.53 9.39
N GLN A 402 -20.81 -21.50 9.95
CA GLN A 402 -20.50 -20.11 9.62
C GLN A 402 -19.10 -19.70 10.06
N GLN A 403 -18.61 -20.24 11.18
CA GLN A 403 -17.26 -19.98 11.66
C GLN A 403 -16.21 -20.64 10.76
N GLU A 404 -16.46 -21.86 10.29
CA GLU A 404 -15.60 -22.54 9.31
C GLU A 404 -15.56 -21.79 7.97
N GLU A 405 -16.70 -21.30 7.49
CA GLU A 405 -16.77 -20.48 6.27
C GLU A 405 -15.99 -19.17 6.43
N ARG A 406 -16.13 -18.48 7.58
CA ARG A 406 -15.30 -17.30 7.90
C ARG A 406 -13.81 -17.60 7.89
N HIS A 407 -13.40 -18.70 8.52
CA HIS A 407 -11.99 -19.09 8.55
C HIS A 407 -11.45 -19.48 7.17
N LEU A 408 -12.29 -20.05 6.29
CA LEU A 408 -11.90 -20.33 4.91
C LEU A 408 -11.75 -19.03 4.11
N LEU A 409 -12.70 -18.10 4.23
CA LEU A 409 -12.64 -16.78 3.60
C LEU A 409 -11.43 -15.98 4.08
N GLU A 410 -11.15 -15.98 5.38
CA GLU A 410 -9.98 -15.34 5.97
C GLU A 410 -8.67 -15.92 5.44
N ARG A 411 -8.57 -17.26 5.31
CA ARG A 411 -7.41 -17.90 4.67
C ARG A 411 -7.25 -17.48 3.21
N ASN A 412 -8.34 -17.43 2.44
CA ASN A 412 -8.30 -17.03 1.03
C ASN A 412 -7.90 -15.56 0.86
N VAL A 413 -8.44 -14.66 1.69
CA VAL A 413 -8.07 -13.24 1.70
C VAL A 413 -6.61 -13.07 2.08
N ASN A 414 -6.14 -13.77 3.13
CA ASN A 414 -4.74 -13.72 3.54
C ASN A 414 -3.80 -14.24 2.44
N ALA A 415 -4.17 -15.32 1.74
CA ALA A 415 -3.41 -15.82 0.60
C ALA A 415 -3.34 -14.81 -0.57
N ALA A 416 -4.45 -14.13 -0.86
CA ALA A 416 -4.49 -13.10 -1.90
C ALA A 416 -3.66 -11.86 -1.51
N LEU A 417 -3.72 -11.44 -0.25
CA LEU A 417 -2.90 -10.34 0.29
C LEU A 417 -1.41 -10.70 0.25
N GLN A 418 -1.04 -11.92 0.63
CA GLN A 418 0.34 -12.40 0.57
C GLN A 418 0.87 -12.36 -0.87
N LYS A 419 0.09 -12.82 -1.84
CA LYS A 419 0.44 -12.74 -3.28
C LYS A 419 0.64 -11.29 -3.74
N LYS A 420 -0.18 -10.36 -3.25
CA LYS A 420 -0.04 -8.92 -3.55
C LYS A 420 1.21 -8.30 -2.92
N ILE A 421 1.56 -8.70 -1.70
CA ILE A 421 2.80 -8.28 -1.05
C ILE A 421 4.02 -8.75 -1.85
N GLU A 422 4.05 -10.01 -2.28
CA GLU A 422 5.13 -10.56 -3.10
C GLU A 422 5.24 -9.89 -4.47
N GLU A 423 4.10 -9.52 -5.08
CA GLU A 423 4.06 -8.76 -6.32
C GLU A 423 4.62 -7.35 -6.14
N LEU A 424 4.22 -6.64 -5.08
CA LEU A 424 4.75 -5.31 -4.75
C LEU A 424 6.24 -5.35 -4.45
N GLN A 425 6.73 -6.38 -3.74
CA GLN A 425 8.16 -6.58 -3.49
C GLN A 425 8.94 -6.79 -4.78
N ARG A 426 8.42 -7.60 -5.72
CA ARG A 426 9.03 -7.77 -7.06
C ARG A 426 9.05 -6.47 -7.85
N ASN A 427 7.95 -5.72 -7.86
CA ASN A 427 7.87 -4.44 -8.55
C ASN A 427 8.84 -3.41 -7.94
N LEU A 428 8.95 -3.35 -6.62
CA LEU A 428 9.90 -2.48 -5.93
C LEU A 428 11.35 -2.84 -6.30
N LEU A 429 11.69 -4.14 -6.30
CA LEU A 429 13.02 -4.61 -6.72
C LEU A 429 13.33 -4.21 -8.17
N GLN A 430 12.36 -4.38 -9.08
CA GLN A 430 12.50 -4.00 -10.48
C GLN A 430 12.71 -2.49 -10.64
N VAL A 431 11.85 -1.67 -10.04
CA VAL A 431 11.96 -0.20 -10.10
C VAL A 431 13.28 0.29 -9.49
N THR A 432 13.73 -0.36 -8.42
CA THR A 432 15.03 -0.04 -7.79
C THR A 432 16.18 -0.38 -8.72
N ASN A 433 16.16 -1.56 -9.36
CA ASN A 433 17.17 -1.97 -10.34
C ASN A 433 17.18 -1.06 -11.57
N GLU A 434 16.01 -0.69 -12.10
CA GLU A 434 15.89 0.25 -13.22
C GLU A 434 16.40 1.64 -12.84
N LYS A 435 16.11 2.12 -11.63
CA LYS A 435 16.64 3.39 -11.11
C LYS A 435 18.15 3.35 -10.95
N VAL A 436 18.72 2.26 -10.43
CA VAL A 436 20.17 2.07 -10.32
C VAL A 436 20.81 2.06 -11.71
N LYS A 437 20.19 1.36 -12.68
CA LYS A 437 20.66 1.34 -14.07
C LYS A 437 20.65 2.74 -14.69
N ALA A 438 19.56 3.50 -14.52
CA ALA A 438 19.46 4.87 -15.02
C ALA A 438 20.50 5.81 -14.35
N LEU A 439 20.75 5.64 -13.04
CA LEU A 439 21.81 6.40 -12.35
C LEU A 439 23.21 6.02 -12.85
N MET A 440 23.44 4.75 -13.17
CA MET A 440 24.69 4.26 -13.73
C MET A 440 24.92 4.81 -15.16
N GLU A 441 23.89 4.77 -16.01
CA GLU A 441 23.91 5.39 -17.35
C GLU A 441 24.13 6.91 -17.26
N LEU A 442 23.50 7.60 -16.29
CA LEU A 442 23.72 9.03 -16.04
C LEU A 442 25.16 9.32 -15.61
N ALA A 443 25.74 8.47 -14.76
CA ALA A 443 27.13 8.60 -14.33
C ALA A 443 28.08 8.42 -15.52
N GLN A 444 27.82 7.44 -16.38
CA GLN A 444 28.59 7.19 -17.60
C GLN A 444 28.49 8.37 -18.59
N LEU A 445 27.29 8.89 -18.83
CA LEU A 445 27.08 10.08 -19.67
C LEU A 445 27.77 11.32 -19.10
N ARG A 446 27.82 11.48 -17.77
CA ARG A 446 28.61 12.55 -17.13
C ARG A 446 30.10 12.37 -17.38
N GLN A 447 30.63 11.16 -17.26
CA GLN A 447 32.03 10.86 -17.55
C GLN A 447 32.37 11.13 -19.02
N GLU A 448 31.53 10.71 -19.96
CA GLU A 448 31.69 10.99 -21.39
C GLU A 448 31.65 12.49 -21.68
N ARG A 449 30.76 13.24 -21.02
CA ARG A 449 30.72 14.71 -21.12
C ARG A 449 32.03 15.33 -20.63
N TYR A 450 32.59 14.89 -19.50
CA TYR A 450 33.88 15.40 -19.02
C TYR A 450 35.02 15.05 -19.98
N MET A 451 35.03 13.85 -20.56
CA MET A 451 36.01 13.44 -21.57
C MET A 451 35.91 14.26 -22.85
N LEU A 452 34.68 14.51 -23.34
CA LEU A 452 34.45 15.36 -24.51
C LEU A 452 34.80 16.83 -24.23
N GLN A 453 34.53 17.34 -23.04
CA GLN A 453 34.93 18.69 -22.63
C GLN A 453 36.46 18.84 -22.54
N GLY A 454 37.18 17.80 -22.11
CA GLY A 454 38.64 17.74 -22.16
C GLY A 454 39.18 17.76 -23.60
N LYS A 455 38.56 16.98 -24.51
CA LYS A 455 38.91 16.96 -25.95
C LYS A 455 38.65 18.29 -26.64
N ILE A 456 37.51 18.93 -26.39
CA ILE A 456 37.17 20.27 -26.95
C ILE A 456 38.14 21.35 -26.43
N SER A 457 38.64 21.21 -25.20
CA SER A 457 39.63 22.13 -24.63
C SER A 457 41.03 21.93 -25.24
N GLN A 458 41.40 20.70 -25.63
CA GLN A 458 42.60 20.42 -26.43
C GLN A 458 42.45 20.89 -27.89
N GLU A 459 41.26 20.73 -28.49
CA GLU A 459 41.01 21.12 -29.88
C GLU A 459 41.06 22.66 -30.07
N LYS A 460 40.63 23.42 -29.06
CA LYS A 460 40.78 24.89 -29.01
C LYS A 460 42.23 25.39 -28.90
N THR A 461 43.17 24.55 -28.47
CA THR A 461 44.59 24.93 -28.40
C THR A 461 45.38 24.60 -29.67
N GLN A 462 44.81 23.83 -30.60
CA GLN A 462 45.49 23.40 -31.84
C GLN A 462 45.01 24.08 -33.13
N GLY A 463 43.95 24.91 -33.09
CA GLY A 463 43.47 25.69 -34.23
C GLY A 463 43.81 27.18 -34.17
N LYS A 464 45.00 27.57 -34.60
CA LYS A 464 45.35 28.96 -34.95
C LYS A 464 45.75 29.02 -36.42
N HIS A 465 44.92 29.63 -37.28
CA HIS A 465 45.33 30.62 -38.30
C HIS A 465 44.14 31.18 -39.12
N SER A 466 44.21 32.49 -39.38
CA SER A 466 43.56 33.31 -40.43
C SER A 466 42.32 34.16 -40.06
N ASP A 467 42.57 35.42 -39.67
CA ASP A 467 42.19 36.73 -40.30
C ASP A 467 40.89 36.81 -41.16
N GLU A 468 40.07 37.86 -41.24
CA GLU A 468 40.05 39.26 -40.76
C GLU A 468 38.63 39.84 -41.02
N ILE A 469 38.10 40.64 -40.07
CA ILE A 469 37.33 41.91 -40.18
C ILE A 469 36.16 42.07 -41.20
N GLY A 470 34.96 42.40 -40.67
CA GLY A 470 33.89 43.07 -41.43
C GLY A 470 32.53 43.22 -40.69
N GLU A 471 32.39 44.20 -39.79
CA GLU A 471 31.12 44.55 -39.12
C GLU A 471 30.12 45.31 -40.04
N ARG A 472 28.94 44.73 -40.32
CA ARG A 472 27.63 45.20 -39.81
C ARG A 472 26.42 44.55 -40.53
N ARG A 473 25.52 44.07 -39.66
CA ARG A 473 24.03 44.07 -39.69
C ARG A 473 23.27 42.79 -40.11
N ILE A 474 22.50 42.32 -39.11
CA ILE A 474 21.23 41.53 -39.16
C ILE A 474 21.49 40.03 -39.38
N ILE A 475 21.34 39.11 -38.42
CA ILE A 475 20.14 38.68 -37.66
C ILE A 475 20.57 38.15 -36.28
N GLN A 476 20.00 38.68 -35.20
CA GLN A 476 20.16 38.16 -33.83
C GLN A 476 18.96 37.24 -33.54
N GLU A 477 19.16 35.92 -33.64
CA GLU A 477 18.09 34.94 -33.40
C GLU A 477 17.97 34.61 -31.90
N LYS A 478 17.07 35.34 -31.25
CA LYS A 478 16.21 34.96 -30.10
C LYS A 478 16.86 34.15 -28.97
N ASP A 479 17.68 34.84 -28.18
CA ASP A 479 18.01 34.46 -26.80
C ASP A 479 16.87 34.86 -25.83
N GLY A 480 15.68 34.32 -26.06
CA GLY A 480 14.46 34.79 -25.39
C GLY A 480 13.30 33.81 -25.46
N LYS A 481 13.43 32.61 -24.88
CA LYS A 481 12.27 31.71 -24.65
C LYS A 481 12.36 30.76 -23.46
N LEU A 482 13.38 30.84 -22.61
CA LEU A 482 13.53 29.94 -21.44
C LEU A 482 13.28 30.59 -20.06
N LYS A 483 13.01 31.90 -19.99
CA LYS A 483 12.74 32.60 -18.72
C LYS A 483 11.27 32.77 -18.33
N ASN A 484 10.32 32.32 -19.16
CA ASN A 484 8.89 32.47 -18.87
C ASN A 484 8.20 31.23 -18.27
N LEU A 485 8.91 30.09 -18.14
CA LEU A 485 8.33 28.86 -17.60
C LEU A 485 8.38 28.74 -16.06
N LEU A 486 9.01 29.71 -15.38
CA LEU A 486 9.05 29.77 -13.91
C LEU A 486 8.40 31.05 -13.36
N LYS A 487 7.41 31.61 -14.05
CA LYS A 487 6.51 32.58 -13.42
C LYS A 487 5.66 31.85 -12.39
N ARG A 488 6.06 32.01 -11.12
CA ARG A 488 5.35 32.23 -9.83
C ARG A 488 3.84 31.96 -9.67
N SER A 489 3.06 31.59 -10.68
CA SER A 489 1.62 31.34 -10.60
C SER A 489 1.24 29.87 -10.37
N TYR A 490 2.14 28.91 -10.63
CA TYR A 490 1.86 27.49 -10.45
C TYR A 490 2.17 26.96 -9.03
N LEU A 491 2.98 27.67 -8.25
CA LEU A 491 3.26 27.31 -6.85
C LEU A 491 2.20 27.85 -5.86
N THR A 492 1.48 28.92 -6.21
CA THR A 492 0.52 29.58 -5.31
C THR A 492 -0.82 28.84 -5.16
N ARG A 493 -1.08 27.84 -6.02
CA ARG A 493 -2.31 27.01 -5.93
C ARG A 493 -2.13 25.75 -5.08
N TRP A 494 -0.88 25.29 -4.95
CA TRP A 494 -0.54 24.10 -4.17
C TRP A 494 0.01 24.43 -2.78
N VAL A 495 0.54 25.64 -2.60
CA VAL A 495 0.84 26.22 -1.29
C VAL A 495 -0.20 27.30 -1.05
N GLY A 496 -1.13 27.07 -0.13
CA GLY A 496 -2.11 28.08 0.26
C GLY A 496 -1.40 29.38 0.62
N SER A 497 -1.63 30.43 -0.16
CA SER A 497 -1.20 31.79 0.19
C SER A 497 -2.06 32.29 1.33
N SER A 498 -1.53 32.17 2.55
CA SER A 498 -1.91 33.00 3.69
C SER A 498 -0.84 34.09 3.84
N ASP A 499 -1.19 35.29 3.40
CA ASP A 499 -0.72 36.62 3.85
C ASP A 499 -1.28 37.62 2.83
N GLY A 500 -2.05 38.66 3.13
CA GLY A 500 -2.34 39.36 4.38
C GLY A 500 -2.29 40.87 4.09
N SER A 501 -3.43 41.55 3.98
CA SER A 501 -3.67 42.89 4.58
C SER A 501 -5.06 43.44 4.19
N ASP A 502 -5.84 43.69 5.24
CA ASP A 502 -6.71 44.84 5.53
C ASP A 502 -7.91 45.26 4.67
N SER A 503 -8.98 45.51 5.44
CA SER A 503 -10.22 46.25 5.18
C SER A 503 -11.16 45.53 4.20
N ASP A 504 -12.35 45.08 4.59
CA ASP A 504 -13.38 45.88 5.21
C ASP A 504 -14.56 44.96 5.57
N ALA A 505 -15.38 45.41 6.50
CA ALA A 505 -16.62 44.77 6.87
C ALA A 505 -17.64 44.81 5.72
N HIS A 506 -18.22 43.68 5.32
CA HIS A 506 -19.66 43.60 5.11
C HIS A 506 -20.19 42.17 4.96
N LEU A 507 -21.27 41.91 5.69
CA LEU A 507 -22.19 40.78 5.53
C LEU A 507 -22.59 40.57 4.06
N HIS A 508 -22.46 39.34 3.54
CA HIS A 508 -23.46 38.78 2.64
C HIS A 508 -23.40 37.24 2.59
N TYR A 509 -24.57 36.63 2.80
CA TYR A 509 -24.84 35.23 2.51
C TYR A 509 -24.57 34.94 1.03
N GLU A 510 -23.52 34.18 0.71
CA GLU A 510 -23.48 33.44 -0.55
C GLU A 510 -22.95 32.02 -0.34
N LYS A 511 -23.84 31.10 -0.69
CA LYS A 511 -23.67 29.66 -0.89
C LYS A 511 -22.40 29.38 -1.70
N PRO A 512 -21.46 28.52 -1.25
CA PRO A 512 -20.38 28.08 -2.13
C PRO A 512 -20.96 27.15 -3.20
N ASN A 513 -21.09 27.66 -4.43
CA ASN A 513 -21.23 26.86 -5.64
C ASN A 513 -19.91 26.10 -5.88
N HIS A 514 -19.66 25.09 -5.06
CA HIS A 514 -18.65 24.05 -5.30
C HIS A 514 -19.34 22.70 -5.37
N ASN A 515 -20.29 22.61 -6.28
CA ASN A 515 -20.71 21.34 -6.84
C ASN A 515 -20.37 21.41 -8.33
N MET A 516 -19.08 21.34 -8.66
CA MET A 516 -18.72 20.75 -9.95
C MET A 516 -19.32 19.35 -9.90
N ASP A 517 -20.38 19.11 -10.68
CA ASP A 517 -21.12 17.86 -10.62
C ASP A 517 -20.14 16.69 -10.65
N PHE A 518 -20.23 15.79 -9.68
CA PHE A 518 -19.38 14.60 -9.62
C PHE A 518 -19.41 13.81 -10.94
N ALA A 519 -20.51 13.89 -11.69
CA ALA A 519 -20.62 13.39 -13.05
C ALA A 519 -19.71 14.11 -14.06
N ARG A 520 -19.64 15.45 -14.01
CA ARG A 520 -18.72 16.25 -14.83
C ARG A 520 -17.26 15.96 -14.49
N LEU A 521 -16.93 15.85 -13.20
CA LEU A 521 -15.60 15.43 -12.74
C LEU A 521 -15.26 14.01 -13.19
N LYS A 522 -16.21 13.07 -13.16
CA LYS A 522 -16.02 11.72 -13.70
C LYS A 522 -15.78 11.72 -15.21
N ILE A 523 -16.51 12.55 -15.96
CA ILE A 523 -16.32 12.69 -17.41
C ILE A 523 -14.94 13.28 -17.70
N GLU A 524 -14.53 14.35 -17.02
CA GLU A 524 -13.19 14.93 -17.18
C GLU A 524 -12.07 13.98 -16.77
N ASN A 525 -12.27 13.16 -15.73
CA ASN A 525 -11.29 12.16 -15.31
C ASN A 525 -11.22 10.99 -16.30
N ALA A 526 -12.36 10.57 -16.86
CA ALA A 526 -12.42 9.56 -17.90
C ALA A 526 -11.75 10.03 -19.20
N THR A 527 -11.99 11.27 -19.63
CA THR A 527 -11.34 11.83 -20.82
C THR A 527 -9.83 12.04 -20.64
N LEU A 528 -9.38 12.44 -19.45
CA LEU A 528 -7.95 12.50 -19.12
C LEU A 528 -7.30 11.11 -19.08
N ARG A 529 -8.04 10.08 -18.65
CA ARG A 529 -7.54 8.71 -18.64
C ARG A 529 -7.41 8.17 -20.07
N GLU A 530 -8.39 8.42 -20.92
CA GLU A 530 -8.38 8.05 -22.34
C GLU A 530 -7.25 8.79 -23.09
N SER A 531 -7.00 10.07 -22.81
CA SER A 531 -5.88 10.81 -23.41
C SER A 531 -4.52 10.29 -22.95
N LEU A 532 -4.40 9.86 -21.69
CA LEU A 532 -3.17 9.27 -21.16
C LEU A 532 -2.88 7.90 -21.77
N GLU A 533 -3.89 7.07 -21.95
CA GLU A 533 -3.78 5.75 -22.60
C GLU A 533 -3.42 5.89 -24.10
N SER A 534 -4.04 6.86 -24.80
CA SER A 534 -3.67 7.22 -26.18
C SER A 534 -2.21 7.70 -26.28
N MET A 535 -1.73 8.51 -25.33
CA MET A 535 -0.32 8.93 -25.27
C MET A 535 0.61 7.75 -25.00
N GLU A 536 0.24 6.80 -24.15
CA GLU A 536 1.06 5.61 -23.88
C GLU A 536 1.24 4.76 -25.14
N HIS A 537 0.16 4.56 -25.91
CA HIS A 537 0.21 3.90 -27.21
C HIS A 537 1.09 4.67 -28.22
N LEU A 538 0.98 6.00 -28.25
CA LEU A 538 1.82 6.85 -29.10
C LEU A 538 3.29 6.74 -28.73
N LEU A 539 3.62 6.87 -27.44
CA LEU A 539 4.98 6.80 -26.92
C LEU A 539 5.60 5.42 -27.18
N SER A 540 4.81 4.35 -27.05
CA SER A 540 5.21 2.98 -27.39
C SER A 540 5.53 2.85 -28.88
N SER A 541 4.68 3.41 -29.75
CA SER A 541 4.88 3.40 -31.20
C SER A 541 6.13 4.19 -31.62
N VAL A 542 6.32 5.40 -31.07
CA VAL A 542 7.52 6.22 -31.31
C VAL A 542 8.78 5.52 -30.81
N ARG A 543 8.74 4.89 -29.62
CA ARG A 543 9.89 4.12 -29.10
C ARG A 543 10.22 2.93 -29.98
N ARG A 544 9.23 2.17 -30.45
CA ARG A 544 9.44 1.04 -31.36
C ARG A 544 10.06 1.49 -32.68
N LEU A 545 9.56 2.58 -33.27
CA LEU A 545 10.11 3.13 -34.50
C LEU A 545 11.53 3.68 -34.29
N ARG A 546 11.81 4.35 -33.16
CA ARG A 546 13.16 4.80 -32.81
C ARG A 546 14.13 3.63 -32.67
N ILE A 547 13.72 2.54 -32.03
CA ILE A 547 14.55 1.32 -31.91
C ILE A 547 14.81 0.73 -33.30
N SER A 548 13.80 0.70 -34.17
CA SER A 548 13.95 0.22 -35.54
C SER A 548 14.91 1.10 -36.35
N LEU A 549 14.82 2.43 -36.18
CA LEU A 549 15.74 3.39 -36.80
C LEU A 549 17.17 3.23 -36.29
N LEU A 550 17.36 2.99 -34.99
CA LEU A 550 18.68 2.71 -34.41
C LEU A 550 19.27 1.42 -34.98
N LYS A 551 18.46 0.36 -35.15
CA LYS A 551 18.92 -0.88 -35.79
C LYS A 551 19.39 -0.67 -37.23
N VAL A 552 18.66 0.13 -38.01
CA VAL A 552 19.07 0.50 -39.37
C VAL A 552 20.38 1.29 -39.35
N LYS A 553 20.52 2.26 -38.43
CA LYS A 553 21.75 3.05 -38.27
C LYS A 553 22.96 2.21 -37.86
N ASP A 554 22.80 1.33 -36.86
CA ASP A 554 23.89 0.48 -36.37
C ASP A 554 24.32 -0.53 -37.44
N SER A 555 23.37 -1.05 -38.21
CA SER A 555 23.66 -2.01 -39.27
C SER A 555 24.22 -1.37 -40.54
N ALA A 556 23.89 -0.10 -40.83
CA ALA A 556 24.49 0.69 -41.91
C ALA A 556 25.99 0.98 -41.70
N THR A 557 26.52 0.78 -40.48
CA THR A 557 27.97 0.83 -40.23
C THR A 557 28.71 -0.43 -40.69
N SER A 558 27.98 -1.51 -41.01
CA SER A 558 28.50 -2.74 -41.60
C SER A 558 28.31 -2.72 -43.13
N LYS A 559 29.35 -3.08 -43.89
CA LYS A 559 29.46 -2.86 -45.35
C LYS A 559 28.58 -3.77 -46.24
N CYS A 560 27.41 -4.23 -45.80
CA CYS A 560 26.56 -5.12 -46.59
C CYS A 560 25.10 -4.60 -46.70
N GLU A 561 24.59 -4.60 -47.94
CA GLU A 561 23.17 -4.44 -48.31
C GLU A 561 22.48 -3.08 -48.11
N ASN A 562 23.05 -2.00 -48.67
CA ASN A 562 22.45 -0.65 -48.72
C ASN A 562 21.00 -0.60 -49.24
N ALA A 563 20.59 -1.48 -50.16
CA ALA A 563 19.24 -1.50 -50.71
C ALA A 563 18.17 -1.94 -49.68
N ILE A 564 18.50 -2.93 -48.83
CA ILE A 564 17.60 -3.43 -47.78
C ILE A 564 17.43 -2.37 -46.67
N TRP A 565 18.47 -1.59 -46.39
CA TRP A 565 18.40 -0.48 -45.44
C TRP A 565 17.54 0.68 -45.93
N LEU A 566 17.57 1.00 -47.23
CA LEU A 566 16.67 2.01 -47.80
C LEU A 566 15.20 1.59 -47.73
N GLU A 567 14.89 0.32 -48.03
CA GLU A 567 13.53 -0.21 -47.95
C GLU A 567 13.01 -0.24 -46.51
N ALA A 568 13.86 -0.66 -45.55
CA ALA A 568 13.53 -0.62 -44.12
C ALA A 568 13.28 0.82 -43.62
N LEU A 569 14.04 1.79 -44.14
CA LEU A 569 13.89 3.20 -43.78
C LEU A 569 12.63 3.83 -44.40
N ASP A 570 12.25 3.43 -45.61
CA ASP A 570 10.97 3.79 -46.21
C ASP A 570 9.78 3.19 -45.46
N HIS A 571 9.93 1.97 -44.94
CA HIS A 571 8.93 1.38 -44.05
C HIS A 571 8.78 2.16 -42.74
N ILE A 572 9.90 2.59 -42.13
CA ILE A 572 9.88 3.44 -40.92
C ILE A 572 9.24 4.80 -41.19
N ILE A 573 9.55 5.43 -42.33
CA ILE A 573 8.97 6.74 -42.71
C ILE A 573 7.48 6.62 -42.98
N THR A 574 7.03 5.58 -43.70
CA THR A 574 5.60 5.36 -43.97
C THR A 574 4.83 5.08 -42.68
N GLU A 575 5.37 4.25 -41.79
CA GLU A 575 4.77 3.96 -40.48
C GLU A 575 4.75 5.20 -39.56
N ALA A 576 5.82 5.99 -39.54
CA ALA A 576 5.86 7.25 -38.79
C ALA A 576 4.84 8.28 -39.34
N ASN A 577 4.63 8.33 -40.65
CA ASN A 577 3.59 9.16 -41.26
C ASN A 577 2.18 8.69 -40.90
N LEU A 578 1.93 7.38 -40.81
CA LEU A 578 0.64 6.85 -40.34
C LEU A 578 0.38 7.24 -38.87
N VAL A 579 1.42 7.17 -38.02
CA VAL A 579 1.33 7.65 -36.63
C VAL A 579 1.08 9.16 -36.59
N LYS A 580 1.74 9.95 -37.44
CA LYS A 580 1.49 11.39 -37.58
C LYS A 580 0.03 11.67 -37.94
N THR A 581 -0.51 10.99 -38.94
CA THR A 581 -1.91 11.13 -39.36
C THR A 581 -2.88 10.74 -38.25
N ALA A 582 -2.62 9.64 -37.53
CA ALA A 582 -3.46 9.22 -36.41
C ALA A 582 -3.50 10.26 -35.28
N VAL A 583 -2.35 10.83 -34.91
CA VAL A 583 -2.25 11.89 -33.90
C VAL A 583 -2.95 13.16 -34.37
N SER A 584 -2.70 13.59 -35.61
CA SER A 584 -3.35 14.78 -36.19
C SER A 584 -4.86 14.62 -36.33
N SER A 585 -5.37 13.42 -36.57
CA SER A 585 -6.82 13.15 -36.62
C SER A 585 -7.51 13.15 -35.25
N SER A 586 -6.74 13.07 -34.17
CA SER A 586 -7.21 13.07 -32.78
C SER A 586 -7.16 14.46 -32.14
N LEU A 587 -6.62 15.46 -32.85
CA LEU A 587 -6.54 16.86 -32.42
C LEU A 587 -7.75 17.66 -32.98
N PRO A 588 -8.27 18.67 -32.25
CA PRO A 588 -9.34 19.53 -32.75
C PRO A 588 -8.98 20.18 -34.10
N VAL A 589 -9.94 20.25 -35.01
CA VAL A 589 -9.81 20.77 -36.39
C VAL A 589 -9.22 22.19 -36.45
N SER A 590 -9.26 22.93 -35.33
CA SER A 590 -8.63 24.23 -35.11
C SER A 590 -7.11 24.27 -35.38
N TRP A 591 -6.42 23.12 -35.45
CA TRP A 591 -4.99 23.02 -35.74
C TRP A 591 -4.61 22.77 -37.21
N LEU A 592 -5.58 22.42 -38.08
CA LEU A 592 -5.31 22.15 -39.50
C LEU A 592 -5.33 23.41 -40.38
N ALA A 593 -5.62 24.58 -39.81
CA ALA A 593 -5.62 25.86 -40.53
C ALA A 593 -4.21 26.50 -40.55
N SER A 594 -3.32 25.94 -41.36
CA SER A 594 -2.20 26.71 -41.91
C SER A 594 -1.95 26.33 -43.35
N THR A 595 -3.02 26.36 -44.15
CA THR A 595 -2.92 26.80 -45.54
C THR A 595 -4.24 27.47 -45.90
N GLU A 596 -4.13 28.73 -46.32
CA GLU A 596 -5.17 29.62 -46.87
C GLU A 596 -5.90 30.57 -45.91
N GLN A 597 -5.85 31.84 -46.31
CA GLN A 597 -6.34 33.03 -45.65
C GLN A 597 -7.88 33.12 -45.72
N SER A 598 -8.54 33.42 -44.61
CA SER A 598 -9.63 34.41 -44.61
C SER A 598 -10.00 34.84 -43.19
N SER A 599 -10.04 36.15 -43.01
CA SER A 599 -10.46 36.92 -41.85
C SER A 599 -11.96 36.82 -41.55
N ILE A 600 -12.36 36.42 -40.33
CA ILE A 600 -13.63 36.82 -39.68
C ILE A 600 -13.41 36.91 -38.16
N GLU A 601 -13.85 38.02 -37.57
CA GLU A 601 -13.84 38.33 -36.13
C GLU A 601 -15.02 37.68 -35.36
N MET A 602 -14.90 37.69 -34.03
CA MET A 602 -15.91 37.44 -32.98
C MET A 602 -16.23 35.96 -32.66
N ASP A 603 -15.78 35.47 -31.50
CA ASP A 603 -16.62 35.36 -30.30
C ASP A 603 -15.79 34.92 -29.08
N ASP A 604 -16.03 35.55 -27.93
CA ASP A 604 -15.39 35.28 -26.64
C ASP A 604 -16.14 34.13 -25.95
N SER A 605 -15.90 32.88 -26.37
CA SER A 605 -16.34 31.72 -25.59
C SER A 605 -15.45 30.51 -25.81
N GLY A 606 -14.91 30.01 -24.70
CA GLY A 606 -14.09 28.80 -24.65
C GLY A 606 -12.61 29.08 -24.86
N HIS A 607 -11.88 29.35 -23.76
CA HIS A 607 -10.46 29.05 -23.72
C HIS A 607 -10.30 27.54 -23.97
N GLU A 608 -10.15 27.16 -25.24
CA GLU A 608 -9.84 25.81 -25.65
C GLU A 608 -8.54 25.42 -24.94
N LYS A 609 -8.67 24.45 -24.03
CA LYS A 609 -7.57 23.90 -23.23
C LYS A 609 -6.54 23.36 -24.22
N VAL A 610 -5.45 24.10 -24.40
CA VAL A 610 -4.31 23.63 -25.19
C VAL A 610 -3.82 22.33 -24.56
N ASP A 611 -4.04 21.20 -25.24
CA ASP A 611 -3.48 19.93 -24.81
C ASP A 611 -2.00 19.86 -25.21
N PHE A 612 -1.15 20.37 -24.32
CA PHE A 612 0.30 20.35 -24.48
C PHE A 612 0.86 18.93 -24.67
N VAL A 613 0.11 17.90 -24.26
CA VAL A 613 0.51 16.50 -24.36
C VAL A 613 0.43 16.02 -25.81
N SER A 614 -0.67 16.30 -26.50
CA SER A 614 -0.84 15.98 -27.92
C SER A 614 0.13 16.75 -28.81
N ALA A 615 0.46 18.01 -28.47
CA ALA A 615 1.46 18.80 -29.18
C ALA A 615 2.88 18.18 -29.06
N ALA A 616 3.29 17.76 -27.87
CA ALA A 616 4.56 17.06 -27.67
C ALA A 616 4.61 15.71 -28.41
N GLY A 617 3.46 15.01 -28.49
CA GLY A 617 3.29 13.79 -29.29
C GLY A 617 3.60 13.98 -30.76
N LEU A 618 3.09 15.07 -31.36
CA LEU A 618 3.31 15.42 -32.76
C LEU A 618 4.79 15.77 -33.02
N GLU A 619 5.40 16.58 -32.15
CA GLU A 619 6.83 16.97 -32.27
C GLU A 619 7.75 15.74 -32.25
N MET A 620 7.47 14.74 -31.40
CA MET A 620 8.27 13.51 -31.33
C MET A 620 8.21 12.69 -32.64
N VAL A 621 7.05 12.64 -33.29
CA VAL A 621 6.88 11.93 -34.56
C VAL A 621 7.55 12.70 -35.70
N GLU A 622 7.47 14.03 -35.70
CA GLU A 622 8.15 14.87 -36.70
C GLU A 622 9.67 14.76 -36.62
N LEU A 623 10.24 14.75 -35.41
CA LEU A 623 11.67 14.51 -35.20
C LEU A 623 12.11 13.14 -35.70
N LEU A 624 11.28 12.11 -35.53
CA LEU A 624 11.56 10.76 -36.00
C LEU A 624 11.53 10.66 -37.54
N ILE A 625 10.55 11.29 -38.19
CA ILE A 625 10.48 11.39 -39.66
C ILE A 625 11.71 12.12 -40.19
N PHE A 626 12.06 13.26 -39.59
CA PHE A 626 13.22 14.05 -39.97
C PHE A 626 14.54 13.28 -39.80
N ALA A 627 14.75 12.61 -38.67
CA ALA A 627 15.93 11.79 -38.44
C ALA A 627 16.03 10.63 -39.45
N SER A 628 14.90 10.03 -39.81
CA SER A 628 14.84 8.96 -40.81
C SER A 628 15.19 9.47 -42.21
N GLN A 629 14.73 10.67 -42.58
CA GLN A 629 15.08 11.31 -43.85
C GLN A 629 16.57 11.67 -43.94
N ILE A 630 17.17 12.20 -42.86
CA ILE A 630 18.61 12.48 -42.82
C ILE A 630 19.43 11.20 -43.02
N LEU A 631 19.07 10.12 -42.33
CA LEU A 631 19.74 8.83 -42.48
C LEU A 631 19.58 8.28 -43.91
N LYS A 632 18.42 8.49 -44.53
CA LYS A 632 18.15 8.07 -45.91
C LYS A 632 19.05 8.80 -46.89
N GLU A 633 19.20 10.11 -46.69
CA GLU A 633 20.07 10.96 -47.51
C GLU A 633 21.54 10.57 -47.34
N GLN A 634 22.00 10.29 -46.13
CA GLN A 634 23.38 9.84 -45.86
C GLN A 634 23.71 8.50 -46.55
N ILE A 635 22.80 7.52 -46.45
CA ILE A 635 23.00 6.21 -47.09
C ILE A 635 22.94 6.35 -48.62
N SER A 636 22.04 7.18 -49.15
CA SER A 636 21.92 7.45 -50.59
C SER A 636 23.17 8.14 -51.16
N GLN A 637 23.74 9.09 -50.43
CA GLN A 637 24.99 9.78 -50.80
C GLN A 637 26.20 8.83 -50.78
N SER A 638 26.27 7.90 -49.81
CA SER A 638 27.30 6.85 -49.78
C SER A 638 27.19 5.94 -50.99
N TYR A 639 25.97 5.52 -51.35
CA TYR A 639 25.70 4.66 -52.50
C TYR A 639 26.07 5.32 -53.84
N GLN A 640 25.82 6.62 -54.00
CA GLN A 640 26.24 7.38 -55.19
C GLN A 640 27.78 7.54 -55.29
N LYS A 641 28.47 7.71 -54.16
CA LYS A 641 29.94 7.78 -54.12
C LYS A 641 30.57 6.45 -54.55
N ASP A 642 30.07 5.33 -54.04
CA ASP A 642 30.58 3.99 -54.37
C ASP A 642 30.36 3.61 -55.85
N ASN A 643 29.22 4.05 -56.43
CA ASN A 643 28.94 3.87 -57.87
C ASN A 643 29.79 4.79 -58.76
N ASN A 644 30.08 6.03 -58.35
CA ASN A 644 30.97 6.93 -59.09
C ASN A 644 32.43 6.48 -59.08
N ILE A 645 32.91 5.94 -57.95
CA ILE A 645 34.27 5.36 -57.85
C ILE A 645 34.40 4.11 -58.73
N SER A 646 33.37 3.26 -58.74
CA SER A 646 33.34 2.07 -59.62
C SER A 646 33.30 2.45 -61.10
N SER A 647 32.70 3.59 -61.45
CA SER A 647 32.65 4.11 -62.83
C SER A 647 33.99 4.73 -63.25
N GLN A 648 34.69 5.45 -62.36
CA GLN A 648 36.04 5.99 -62.62
C GLN A 648 37.11 4.90 -62.76
N ILE A 649 37.02 3.81 -61.96
CA ILE A 649 37.96 2.69 -62.05
C ILE A 649 37.78 1.89 -63.37
N LEU A 650 36.57 1.86 -63.93
CA LEU A 650 36.35 1.24 -65.25
C LEU A 650 36.86 2.11 -66.42
N GLU A 651 36.97 3.43 -66.25
CA GLU A 651 37.48 4.36 -67.25
C GLU A 651 39.03 4.41 -67.26
N GLU A 652 39.69 4.03 -66.16
CA GLU A 652 41.16 3.98 -66.00
C GLU A 652 41.81 2.63 -66.39
N GLN A 653 41.04 1.65 -66.86
CA GLN A 653 41.52 0.32 -67.31
C GLN A 653 41.51 0.11 -68.84
N ILE A 654 41.79 1.15 -69.63
CA ILE A 654 42.21 0.98 -71.03
C ILE A 654 43.70 1.30 -71.13
N PRO A 655 44.60 0.31 -71.23
CA PRO A 655 46.04 0.57 -71.28
C PRO A 655 46.47 1.06 -72.66
N HIS A 656 47.03 2.26 -72.70
CA HIS A 656 47.94 2.69 -73.77
C HIS A 656 49.21 1.84 -73.71
N ASN A 657 49.41 0.99 -74.71
CA ASN A 657 50.59 0.16 -74.86
C ASN A 657 51.58 0.88 -75.80
N ASP A 658 52.70 1.36 -75.26
CA ASP A 658 53.87 1.81 -76.03
C ASP A 658 54.93 0.71 -76.00
N GLN A 659 55.26 0.18 -77.19
CA GLN A 659 56.40 -0.71 -77.42
C GLN A 659 57.33 -0.06 -78.45
N LYS A 660 58.61 -0.01 -78.10
CA LYS A 660 59.72 0.60 -78.85
C LYS A 660 60.36 -0.35 -79.86
N ASP A 661 60.87 0.28 -80.94
CA ASP A 661 61.95 -0.12 -81.89
C ASP A 661 61.61 -1.31 -82.84
N ASP A 662 61.87 -1.31 -84.16
CA ASP A 662 63.02 -0.81 -84.91
C ASP A 662 62.70 -0.71 -86.44
N ASP A 663 63.50 0.11 -87.10
CA ASP A 663 63.82 0.38 -88.52
C ASP A 663 63.01 -0.13 -89.76
N THR A 664 62.96 0.82 -90.72
CA THR A 664 63.04 0.73 -92.21
C THR A 664 61.81 0.42 -93.10
N MET A 665 61.45 1.47 -93.85
CA MET A 665 61.15 1.53 -95.30
C MET A 665 60.09 0.60 -95.94
N SER A 666 59.08 1.28 -96.49
CA SER A 666 58.58 1.16 -97.87
C SER A 666 57.15 0.61 -98.04
N GLU A 667 56.33 1.50 -98.60
CA GLU A 667 55.26 1.26 -99.58
C GLU A 667 53.98 0.49 -99.23
N LYS A 668 52.88 1.18 -99.57
CA LYS A 668 51.62 0.71 -100.20
C LYS A 668 50.50 0.13 -99.30
N SER A 669 49.45 0.97 -99.20
CA SER A 669 48.01 0.68 -99.44
C SER A 669 47.72 -0.63 -100.20
N PRO A 670 46.53 -1.31 -100.10
CA PRO A 670 45.20 -0.78 -99.73
C PRO A 670 44.30 -1.75 -98.90
N ALA A 671 43.05 -1.30 -98.65
CA ALA A 671 41.74 -2.01 -98.63
C ALA A 671 41.69 -3.50 -98.22
N GLU A 672 40.81 -3.94 -97.32
CA GLU A 672 39.33 -3.89 -97.34
C GLU A 672 38.74 -4.00 -95.93
#